data_AF-A0A2P5X2I1-F1
#
_entry.id   AF-A0A2P5X2I1-F1
#
_cell.length_a   1.000
_cell.length_b   1.000
_cell.length_c   1.000
_cell.angle_alpha   90.00
_cell.angle_beta   90.00
_cell.angle_gamma   90.00
#
_symmetry.space_group_name_H-M   'P 1'
#
loop_
_entity.id
_entity.type
_entity.pdbx_description
1 polymer ?
#
loop_
_entity_poly.entity_id
_entity_poly.type
_entity_poly.pdbx_seq_one_letter_code
_entity_poly.pdbx_strand_id
1 'polypeptide(L)'
;MEITKEYEDGLKLMEELTTNAQQIQEQVLSHILTTNAGTQYLSRFINGDADKQCFKTNVPIVTFEDIKPYIDRIANGETSNILLTQPVHEFHLSTGTSGGLPKLIPVTVETYNQIAVYYFTLLGSLMNKQFGFGDLDKTGKRLQLLFAKTGSETAGGLKATTVLTSMLNQPQFRTAIPKLLTSPIETIFCPDNNQSMFCQLLLGLIHRDEVVSVGSTFATVVLRAIKFLEQYYGELCFNIRTGRISDWVTDPGCRNIVTSISGGLPLVSTGYICSEAICGINLEPLSKPFEVSYTFLPNMAYFEFLPVEKDGATMSEQIQFNARPLDLVNVKPGQYYELLVTTYGGLYQYKVGDILKVIGFHNNTPRFQFIERQNVILSIESDKTSELDLLNAVNEAKTLLDPLGFILRWYTSHVDASSIPGHYVVFWELKAKEGNGNIVGLDRTIMAECCSRMEESLGFIYRLYRKENAIAALEMKVLKQGSFEALMDYYVSQGASLSQYKGSSCIKSKEAIKILDSRVMARERPFVLAVAVVNGGVDMGSVSQAYLESEPVKGARSLISELCRQFYSLGWVSGTGGSITMKVHDSSIPKPQQLILMSPSGVQKERMEPEDMYVLSGDGAIISSPSPKPYPHKPPKCSDCAPLFMKAYHMRNAGAVIHSHGMESCLATMINPHLKEFRITHMEMIKGIQGHGYYDELVIPIIENTAYENELTDSLAKAIEAYPKTTAVLVRNHGIYVWGDSWISAKTQMPKVFSECYHYLFDAAIKLHQLGLDWSTPDHGPIQVVKGVPSVDCRMNMSKKARIADSNCNGKPFPRCIVLDIEGTTTPISFVTDILFPYAQNNVGRHLSATYASAETQDDIKLLRSQDLVTGLDEKEFLLRPMVTQKADSSLTKPPL
;
A
#
# COMPACT_ATOMS: atom_id res chain seq x y z
N MET A 1 31.64 30.34 -3.06
CA MET A 1 32.39 31.21 -4.00
C MET A 1 33.21 30.39 -5.01
N GLU A 2 33.64 29.17 -4.68
CA GLU A 2 34.37 28.30 -5.62
C GLU A 2 33.46 27.62 -6.66
N ILE A 3 32.32 27.05 -6.25
CA ILE A 3 31.36 26.31 -7.11
C ILE A 3 30.94 27.10 -8.36
N THR A 4 30.71 28.42 -8.22
CA THR A 4 30.36 29.32 -9.33
C THR A 4 31.41 29.37 -10.44
N LYS A 5 32.67 29.05 -10.14
CA LYS A 5 33.76 29.02 -11.12
C LYS A 5 33.77 27.71 -11.92
N GLU A 6 33.61 26.57 -11.24
CA GLU A 6 33.51 25.24 -11.86
C GLU A 6 32.33 25.18 -12.86
N TYR A 7 31.21 25.80 -12.51
CA TYR A 7 30.03 25.93 -13.38
C TYR A 7 30.32 26.67 -14.69
N GLU A 8 30.96 27.85 -14.63
CA GLU A 8 31.31 28.57 -15.86
C GLU A 8 32.33 27.79 -16.69
N ASP A 9 33.32 27.18 -16.04
CA ASP A 9 34.42 26.49 -16.70
C ASP A 9 33.94 25.20 -17.38
N GLY A 10 32.95 24.49 -16.81
CA GLY A 10 32.26 23.38 -17.46
C GLY A 10 31.45 23.79 -18.70
N LEU A 11 30.87 24.99 -18.72
CA LEU A 11 30.17 25.52 -19.91
C LEU A 11 31.15 26.01 -20.98
N LYS A 12 32.26 26.64 -20.60
CA LYS A 12 33.34 27.03 -21.53
C LYS A 12 33.92 25.80 -22.22
N LEU A 13 34.19 24.73 -21.45
CA LEU A 13 34.63 23.44 -21.97
C LEU A 13 33.63 22.84 -22.97
N MET A 14 32.33 22.90 -22.69
CA MET A 14 31.29 22.40 -23.62
C MET A 14 31.27 23.16 -24.95
N GLU A 15 31.46 24.49 -24.91
CA GLU A 15 31.53 25.33 -26.12
C GLU A 15 32.83 25.06 -26.92
N GLU A 16 33.96 24.86 -26.24
CA GLU A 16 35.25 24.53 -26.85
C GLU A 16 35.24 23.14 -27.53
N LEU A 17 34.69 22.13 -26.83
CA LEU A 17 34.56 20.75 -27.33
C LEU A 17 33.66 20.67 -28.58
N THR A 18 32.58 21.47 -28.61
CA THR A 18 31.64 21.47 -29.76
C THR A 18 32.13 22.33 -30.92
N THR A 19 32.77 23.48 -30.66
CA THR A 19 33.35 24.35 -31.68
C THR A 19 34.51 23.67 -32.42
N ASN A 20 35.43 23.04 -31.69
CA ASN A 20 36.66 22.48 -32.25
C ASN A 20 36.56 20.98 -32.57
N ALA A 21 35.35 20.43 -32.66
CA ALA A 21 35.07 18.99 -32.68
C ALA A 21 35.89 18.19 -33.72
N GLN A 22 36.11 18.71 -34.93
CA GLN A 22 36.94 18.02 -35.93
C GLN A 22 38.40 17.91 -35.49
N GLN A 23 39.00 19.02 -35.05
CA GLN A 23 40.40 19.06 -34.63
C GLN A 23 40.61 18.16 -33.40
N ILE A 24 39.67 18.18 -32.45
CA ILE A 24 39.71 17.35 -31.25
C ILE A 24 39.59 15.87 -31.62
N GLN A 25 38.70 15.49 -32.54
CA GLN A 25 38.62 14.09 -33.02
C GLN A 25 39.90 13.61 -33.72
N GLU A 26 40.59 14.48 -34.45
CA GLU A 26 41.87 14.15 -35.10
C GLU A 26 43.02 14.04 -34.08
N GLN A 27 43.05 14.90 -33.06
CA GLN A 27 43.98 14.80 -31.92
C GLN A 27 43.74 13.55 -31.09
N VAL A 28 42.48 13.22 -30.76
CA VAL A 28 42.10 12.01 -30.01
C VAL A 28 42.48 10.75 -30.77
N LEU A 29 42.21 10.67 -32.08
CA LEU A 29 42.63 9.53 -32.89
C LEU A 29 44.17 9.41 -32.91
N SER A 30 44.89 10.50 -33.20
CA SER A 30 46.36 10.49 -33.21
C SER A 30 46.95 10.06 -31.87
N HIS A 31 46.38 10.50 -30.75
CA HIS A 31 46.78 10.09 -29.40
C HIS A 31 46.52 8.59 -29.16
N ILE A 32 45.32 8.09 -29.49
CA ILE A 32 44.97 6.66 -29.33
C ILE A 32 45.91 5.78 -30.15
N LEU A 33 46.20 6.13 -31.40
CA LEU A 33 47.08 5.35 -32.27
C LEU A 33 48.52 5.40 -31.79
N THR A 34 49.06 6.59 -31.48
CA THR A 34 50.43 6.76 -30.97
C THR A 34 50.65 6.00 -29.67
N THR A 35 49.72 6.09 -28.72
CA THR A 35 49.82 5.44 -27.40
C THR A 35 49.70 3.92 -27.49
N ASN A 36 48.88 3.38 -28.41
CA ASN A 36 48.59 1.93 -28.50
C ASN A 36 49.27 1.23 -29.69
N ALA A 37 50.13 1.92 -30.46
CA ALA A 37 50.82 1.37 -31.64
C ALA A 37 51.57 0.04 -31.36
N GLY A 38 52.20 -0.07 -30.19
CA GLY A 38 52.92 -1.27 -29.75
C GLY A 38 52.07 -2.43 -29.23
N THR A 39 50.73 -2.31 -29.20
CA THR A 39 49.85 -3.37 -28.67
C THR A 39 49.74 -4.57 -29.61
N GLN A 40 49.51 -5.77 -29.06
CA GLN A 40 49.47 -7.03 -29.83
C GLN A 40 48.34 -7.07 -30.88
N TYR A 41 47.31 -6.24 -30.74
CA TYR A 41 46.23 -6.07 -31.71
C TYR A 41 46.60 -5.05 -32.79
N LEU A 42 46.96 -3.82 -32.40
CA LEU A 42 47.09 -2.70 -33.34
C LEU A 42 48.31 -2.85 -34.27
N SER A 43 49.41 -3.40 -33.75
CA SER A 43 50.64 -3.72 -34.51
C SER A 43 50.45 -4.71 -35.66
N ARG A 44 49.32 -5.44 -35.72
CA ARG A 44 48.98 -6.34 -36.84
C ARG A 44 48.45 -5.60 -38.07
N PHE A 45 48.00 -4.35 -37.89
CA PHE A 45 47.28 -3.57 -38.88
C PHE A 45 48.02 -2.27 -39.24
N ILE A 46 48.64 -1.61 -38.26
CA ILE A 46 49.47 -0.41 -38.47
C ILE A 46 50.82 -0.59 -37.78
N ASN A 47 51.90 -0.44 -38.53
CA ASN A 47 53.27 -0.74 -38.06
C ASN A 47 53.93 0.49 -37.39
N GLY A 48 53.20 1.16 -36.51
CA GLY A 48 53.60 2.42 -35.86
C GLY A 48 53.00 3.70 -36.47
N ASP A 49 52.44 3.65 -37.69
CA ASP A 49 51.86 4.81 -38.36
C ASP A 49 50.56 5.29 -37.68
N ALA A 50 50.63 6.42 -36.97
CA ALA A 50 49.47 7.08 -36.35
C ALA A 50 48.59 7.88 -37.34
N ASP A 51 48.64 7.58 -38.64
CA ASP A 51 47.89 8.28 -39.68
C ASP A 51 46.42 7.85 -39.76
N LYS A 52 45.54 8.84 -39.99
CA LYS A 52 44.08 8.72 -40.10
C LYS A 52 43.65 7.92 -41.33
N GLN A 53 44.37 8.00 -42.45
CA GLN A 53 44.04 7.25 -43.66
C GLN A 53 44.60 5.82 -43.61
N CYS A 54 45.80 5.63 -43.03
CA CYS A 54 46.37 4.32 -42.70
C CYS A 54 45.43 3.52 -41.78
N PHE A 55 44.98 4.12 -40.67
CA PHE A 55 43.98 3.54 -39.78
C PHE A 55 42.70 3.11 -40.51
N LYS A 56 42.10 4.02 -41.29
CA LYS A 56 40.85 3.74 -42.04
C LYS A 56 40.98 2.68 -43.13
N THR A 57 42.20 2.42 -43.63
CA THR A 57 42.44 1.46 -44.71
C THR A 57 42.79 0.08 -44.15
N ASN A 58 43.54 0.02 -43.05
CA ASN A 58 44.18 -1.20 -42.58
C ASN A 58 43.53 -1.82 -41.33
N VAL A 59 42.86 -1.02 -40.47
CA VAL A 59 42.20 -1.55 -39.27
C VAL A 59 40.77 -1.98 -39.64
N PRO A 60 40.41 -3.27 -39.47
CA PRO A 60 39.09 -3.77 -39.86
C PRO A 60 37.99 -3.29 -38.92
N ILE A 61 36.77 -3.15 -39.46
CA ILE A 61 35.55 -3.01 -38.67
C ILE A 61 35.24 -4.38 -38.05
N VAL A 62 35.17 -4.44 -36.72
CA VAL A 62 35.04 -5.68 -35.93
C VAL A 62 33.80 -5.69 -35.05
N THR A 63 33.31 -6.88 -34.73
CA THR A 63 32.27 -7.11 -33.71
C THR A 63 32.91 -7.47 -32.36
N PHE A 64 32.08 -7.70 -31.34
CA PHE A 64 32.58 -8.17 -30.05
C PHE A 64 33.23 -9.56 -30.13
N GLU A 65 32.71 -10.47 -30.97
CA GLU A 65 33.22 -11.85 -31.05
C GLU A 65 34.65 -11.90 -31.59
N ASP A 66 35.00 -10.99 -32.51
CA ASP A 66 36.34 -10.89 -33.10
C ASP A 66 37.40 -10.40 -32.08
N ILE A 67 36.98 -9.61 -31.09
CA ILE A 67 37.86 -9.08 -30.04
C ILE A 67 37.80 -9.88 -28.73
N LYS A 68 36.76 -10.69 -28.52
CA LYS A 68 36.55 -11.51 -27.32
C LYS A 68 37.78 -12.35 -26.92
N PRO A 69 38.51 -13.02 -27.84
CA PRO A 69 39.69 -13.82 -27.46
C PRO A 69 40.82 -13.02 -26.82
N TYR A 70 40.91 -11.71 -27.10
CA TYR A 70 41.88 -10.82 -26.46
C TYR A 70 41.38 -10.34 -25.08
N ILE A 71 40.07 -10.08 -24.96
CA ILE A 71 39.41 -9.68 -23.73
C ILE A 71 39.45 -10.82 -22.70
N ASP A 72 39.14 -12.05 -23.11
CA ASP A 72 39.19 -13.25 -22.27
C ASP A 72 40.61 -13.46 -21.68
N ARG A 73 41.66 -13.21 -22.47
CA ARG A 73 43.06 -13.32 -22.02
C ARG A 73 43.40 -12.30 -20.94
N ILE A 74 43.00 -11.03 -21.11
CA ILE A 74 43.18 -9.99 -20.07
C ILE A 74 42.35 -10.33 -18.82
N ALA A 75 41.11 -10.79 -19.00
CA ALA A 75 40.24 -11.21 -17.89
C ALA A 75 40.82 -12.41 -17.11
N ASN A 76 41.62 -13.26 -17.75
CA ASN A 76 42.35 -14.37 -17.13
C ASN A 76 43.73 -13.97 -16.54
N GLY A 77 44.11 -12.69 -16.59
CA GLY A 77 45.31 -12.16 -15.95
C GLY A 77 46.52 -11.91 -16.86
N GLU A 78 46.37 -12.01 -18.19
CA GLU A 78 47.41 -11.50 -19.10
C GLU A 78 47.47 -9.97 -19.11
N THR A 79 48.65 -9.41 -19.37
CA THR A 79 48.86 -7.95 -19.40
C THR A 79 48.00 -7.25 -20.45
N SER A 80 47.50 -6.06 -20.14
CA SER A 80 46.64 -5.24 -21.01
C SER A 80 47.20 -4.95 -22.41
N ASN A 81 48.54 -4.95 -22.57
CA ASN A 81 49.30 -4.68 -23.80
C ASN A 81 48.87 -5.51 -25.04
N ILE A 82 47.97 -6.49 -24.86
CA ILE A 82 47.24 -7.13 -25.95
C ILE A 82 46.38 -6.11 -26.72
N LEU A 83 45.65 -5.23 -26.03
CA LEU A 83 44.72 -4.23 -26.59
C LEU A 83 45.05 -2.78 -26.18
N LEU A 84 45.63 -2.57 -24.99
CA LEU A 84 45.79 -1.26 -24.36
C LEU A 84 47.15 -1.14 -23.66
N THR A 85 47.91 -0.10 -23.95
CA THR A 85 49.22 0.15 -23.29
C THR A 85 49.08 0.55 -21.82
N GLN A 86 47.94 1.13 -21.43
CA GLN A 86 47.57 1.33 -20.03
C GLN A 86 46.98 0.04 -19.43
N PRO A 87 47.19 -0.25 -18.13
CA PRO A 87 46.53 -1.36 -17.44
C PRO A 87 45.00 -1.19 -17.43
N VAL A 88 44.29 -2.30 -17.61
CA VAL A 88 42.83 -2.36 -17.39
C VAL A 88 42.58 -2.28 -15.89
N HIS A 89 41.71 -1.35 -15.47
CA HIS A 89 41.34 -1.12 -14.08
C HIS A 89 40.16 -2.03 -13.66
N GLU A 90 39.15 -2.12 -14.52
CA GLU A 90 38.00 -3.01 -14.38
C GLU A 90 37.39 -3.31 -15.76
N PHE A 91 36.38 -4.17 -15.80
CA PHE A 91 35.51 -4.40 -16.95
C PHE A 91 34.09 -3.88 -16.68
N HIS A 92 33.49 -3.20 -17.66
CA HIS A 92 32.07 -2.88 -17.64
C HIS A 92 31.27 -3.97 -18.36
N LEU A 93 30.23 -4.46 -17.68
CA LEU A 93 29.26 -5.45 -18.15
C LEU A 93 28.19 -4.75 -19.00
N SER A 94 28.23 -4.98 -20.31
CA SER A 94 27.22 -4.46 -21.23
C SER A 94 25.88 -5.19 -21.08
N THR A 95 24.78 -4.47 -21.28
CA THR A 95 23.43 -5.04 -21.42
C THR A 95 23.27 -5.90 -22.68
N GLY A 96 24.10 -5.66 -23.71
CA GLY A 96 24.17 -6.52 -24.89
C GLY A 96 24.99 -7.77 -24.63
N THR A 97 24.43 -8.95 -24.90
CA THR A 97 25.07 -10.25 -24.64
C THR A 97 25.86 -10.80 -25.84
N SER A 98 26.79 -11.71 -25.54
CA SER A 98 27.61 -12.53 -26.45
C SER A 98 27.61 -13.95 -25.87
N GLY A 99 27.24 -14.97 -26.67
CA GLY A 99 27.10 -16.35 -26.20
C GLY A 99 26.15 -16.55 -25.01
N GLY A 100 25.23 -15.60 -24.75
CA GLY A 100 24.35 -15.59 -23.57
C GLY A 100 24.92 -14.89 -22.33
N LEU A 101 26.20 -14.51 -22.32
CA LEU A 101 26.85 -13.77 -21.24
C LEU A 101 26.92 -12.25 -21.55
N PRO A 102 26.95 -11.36 -20.54
CA PRO A 102 27.22 -9.93 -20.76
C PRO A 102 28.59 -9.70 -21.40
N LYS A 103 28.70 -8.73 -22.32
CA LYS A 103 30.00 -8.36 -22.92
C LYS A 103 30.85 -7.61 -21.90
N LEU A 104 32.08 -8.07 -21.69
CA LEU A 104 33.09 -7.41 -20.85
C LEU A 104 33.81 -6.33 -21.67
N ILE A 105 33.64 -5.06 -21.31
CA ILE A 105 34.30 -3.92 -21.96
C ILE A 105 35.46 -3.44 -21.07
N PRO A 106 36.73 -3.45 -21.52
CA PRO A 106 37.87 -3.03 -20.70
C PRO A 106 37.86 -1.52 -20.44
N VAL A 107 38.15 -1.11 -19.20
CA VAL A 107 38.14 0.29 -18.75
C VAL A 107 39.50 0.65 -18.15
N THR A 108 40.08 1.78 -18.57
CA THR A 108 41.30 2.33 -17.95
C THR A 108 40.94 3.35 -16.87
N VAL A 109 41.91 3.71 -16.02
CA VAL A 109 41.76 4.80 -15.04
C VAL A 109 41.42 6.13 -15.72
N GLU A 110 41.91 6.35 -16.94
CA GLU A 110 41.60 7.54 -17.73
C GLU A 110 40.11 7.56 -18.14
N THR A 111 39.57 6.48 -18.69
CA THR A 111 38.15 6.35 -19.02
C THR A 111 37.26 6.49 -17.78
N TYR A 112 37.68 5.89 -16.66
CA TYR A 112 36.99 5.98 -15.36
C TYR A 112 36.87 7.44 -14.88
N ASN A 113 37.91 8.25 -15.09
CA ASN A 113 37.90 9.68 -14.77
C ASN A 113 37.09 10.52 -15.78
N GLN A 114 37.12 10.18 -17.08
CA GLN A 114 36.30 10.86 -18.11
C GLN A 114 34.80 10.74 -17.80
N ILE A 115 34.34 9.59 -17.28
CA ILE A 115 32.97 9.38 -16.81
C ILE A 115 32.60 10.38 -15.70
N ALA A 116 33.49 10.61 -14.73
CA ALA A 116 33.24 11.56 -13.65
C ALA A 116 33.10 13.01 -14.15
N VAL A 117 33.96 13.43 -15.08
CA VAL A 117 33.90 14.76 -15.73
C VAL A 117 32.59 14.94 -16.51
N TYR A 118 32.10 13.90 -17.19
CA TYR A 118 30.82 13.96 -17.88
C TYR A 118 29.65 14.28 -16.93
N TYR A 119 29.52 13.56 -15.81
CA TYR A 119 28.39 13.78 -14.89
C TYR A 119 28.53 15.06 -14.06
N PHE A 120 29.68 15.28 -13.40
CA PHE A 120 29.84 16.41 -12.48
C PHE A 120 30.06 17.73 -13.22
N THR A 121 30.97 17.75 -14.21
CA THR A 121 31.36 18.99 -14.89
C THR A 121 30.40 19.35 -16.03
N LEU A 122 30.11 18.42 -16.96
CA LEU A 122 29.31 18.74 -18.15
C LEU A 122 27.81 18.69 -17.88
N LEU A 123 27.28 17.55 -17.43
CA LEU A 123 25.84 17.38 -17.17
C LEU A 123 25.39 18.25 -15.99
N GLY A 124 26.15 18.30 -14.91
CA GLY A 124 25.93 19.20 -13.78
C GLY A 124 25.81 20.66 -14.22
N SER A 125 26.78 21.17 -14.97
CA SER A 125 26.72 22.57 -15.46
C SER A 125 25.58 22.82 -16.44
N LEU A 126 25.23 21.86 -17.30
CA LEU A 126 24.08 21.98 -18.20
C LEU A 126 22.76 22.06 -17.42
N MET A 127 22.56 21.18 -16.43
CA MET A 127 21.38 21.23 -15.55
C MET A 127 21.31 22.54 -14.76
N ASN A 128 22.44 23.01 -14.23
CA ASN A 128 22.52 24.28 -13.50
C ASN A 128 22.16 25.47 -14.42
N LYS A 129 22.62 25.47 -15.67
CA LYS A 129 22.33 26.50 -16.68
C LYS A 129 20.86 26.55 -17.08
N GLN A 130 20.24 25.38 -17.25
CA GLN A 130 18.91 25.25 -17.83
C GLN A 130 17.77 25.31 -16.80
N PHE A 131 18.05 24.94 -15.55
CA PHE A 131 17.04 24.85 -14.47
C PHE A 131 17.38 25.65 -13.20
N GLY A 132 18.52 26.34 -13.15
CA GLY A 132 18.87 27.25 -12.06
C GLY A 132 19.51 26.61 -10.82
N PHE A 133 19.86 25.31 -10.86
CA PHE A 133 20.50 24.57 -9.75
C PHE A 133 21.92 25.07 -9.35
N GLY A 134 22.33 26.28 -9.71
CA GLY A 134 23.65 26.83 -9.36
C GLY A 134 23.83 27.16 -7.87
N ASP A 135 22.73 27.41 -7.14
CA ASP A 135 22.73 27.80 -5.72
C ASP A 135 22.66 26.55 -4.80
N LEU A 136 23.52 25.56 -5.08
CA LEU A 136 23.40 24.15 -4.67
C LEU A 136 23.56 23.87 -3.15
N ASP A 137 23.82 24.88 -2.32
CA ASP A 137 23.73 24.77 -0.85
C ASP A 137 22.29 25.03 -0.32
N LYS A 138 21.30 25.31 -1.19
CA LYS A 138 19.94 25.75 -0.78
C LYS A 138 18.75 25.07 -1.46
N THR A 139 18.94 24.20 -2.46
CA THR A 139 17.84 23.74 -3.34
C THR A 139 17.62 22.23 -3.39
N GLY A 140 17.50 21.59 -2.22
CA GLY A 140 16.89 20.26 -2.05
C GLY A 140 17.64 19.03 -2.60
N LYS A 141 17.00 17.87 -2.43
CA LYS A 141 17.47 16.52 -2.82
C LYS A 141 16.70 16.00 -4.05
N ARG A 142 17.26 14.98 -4.72
CA ARG A 142 16.63 14.28 -5.84
C ARG A 142 16.17 12.87 -5.41
N LEU A 143 14.92 12.52 -5.71
CA LEU A 143 14.44 11.13 -5.61
C LEU A 143 14.83 10.38 -6.88
N GLN A 144 16.11 10.01 -6.96
CA GLN A 144 16.67 9.20 -8.04
C GLN A 144 16.60 7.72 -7.65
N LEU A 145 15.68 6.97 -8.27
CA LEU A 145 15.51 5.54 -8.02
C LEU A 145 16.59 4.76 -8.76
N LEU A 146 17.62 4.31 -8.03
CA LEU A 146 18.80 3.65 -8.58
C LEU A 146 18.91 2.22 -8.03
N PHE A 147 19.34 1.29 -8.88
CA PHE A 147 19.46 -0.13 -8.53
C PHE A 147 20.83 -0.64 -8.97
N ALA A 148 21.74 -0.77 -8.01
CA ALA A 148 23.09 -1.26 -8.21
C ALA A 148 23.24 -2.67 -7.66
N LYS A 149 24.18 -3.43 -8.21
CA LYS A 149 24.58 -4.74 -7.68
C LYS A 149 26.07 -4.76 -7.40
N THR A 150 26.48 -5.62 -6.48
CA THR A 150 27.89 -5.99 -6.33
C THR A 150 28.42 -6.56 -7.65
N GLY A 151 29.63 -6.15 -8.03
CA GLY A 151 30.31 -6.71 -9.20
C GLY A 151 30.81 -8.13 -8.93
N SER A 152 31.08 -8.86 -10.00
CA SER A 152 31.86 -10.10 -9.95
C SER A 152 33.35 -9.79 -10.13
N GLU A 153 34.22 -10.78 -9.92
CA GLU A 153 35.64 -10.70 -10.26
C GLU A 153 35.98 -11.70 -11.37
N THR A 154 36.92 -11.37 -12.24
CA THR A 154 37.44 -12.27 -13.29
C THR A 154 38.50 -13.21 -12.72
N ALA A 155 38.89 -14.24 -13.48
CA ALA A 155 39.91 -15.20 -13.02
C ALA A 155 41.29 -14.55 -12.74
N GLY A 156 41.61 -13.44 -13.41
CA GLY A 156 42.77 -12.58 -13.13
C GLY A 156 42.60 -11.55 -12.01
N GLY A 157 41.50 -11.59 -11.25
CA GLY A 157 41.24 -10.67 -10.13
C GLY A 157 40.81 -9.25 -10.51
N LEU A 158 40.47 -8.99 -11.78
CA LEU A 158 39.90 -7.71 -12.21
C LEU A 158 38.40 -7.68 -11.90
N LYS A 159 37.88 -6.51 -11.50
CA LYS A 159 36.45 -6.36 -11.22
C LYS A 159 35.64 -6.29 -12.50
N ALA A 160 34.42 -6.80 -12.45
CA ALA A 160 33.44 -6.74 -13.52
C ALA A 160 32.12 -6.17 -12.96
N THR A 161 31.78 -4.95 -13.35
CA THR A 161 30.71 -4.11 -12.77
C THR A 161 29.78 -3.61 -13.88
N THR A 162 28.58 -3.11 -13.58
CA THR A 162 27.85 -2.26 -14.54
C THR A 162 28.40 -0.84 -14.49
N VAL A 163 28.23 -0.05 -15.55
CA VAL A 163 28.67 1.38 -15.58
C VAL A 163 28.11 2.14 -14.37
N LEU A 164 26.83 1.93 -14.02
CA LEU A 164 26.19 2.53 -12.86
C LEU A 164 26.78 2.03 -11.53
N THR A 165 27.01 0.72 -11.37
CA THR A 165 27.71 0.18 -10.19
C THR A 165 29.11 0.76 -10.03
N SER A 166 29.85 0.91 -11.13
CA SER A 166 31.20 1.51 -11.16
C SER A 166 31.17 2.97 -10.70
N MET A 167 30.33 3.78 -11.35
CA MET A 167 30.11 5.20 -11.04
C MET A 167 29.77 5.42 -9.56
N LEU A 168 28.79 4.69 -9.02
CA LEU A 168 28.36 4.82 -7.63
C LEU A 168 29.41 4.37 -6.61
N ASN A 169 30.46 3.64 -7.04
CA ASN A 169 31.60 3.30 -6.20
C ASN A 169 32.74 4.33 -6.24
N GLN A 170 32.71 5.31 -7.14
CA GLN A 170 33.70 6.39 -7.17
C GLN A 170 33.66 7.21 -5.87
N PRO A 171 34.82 7.63 -5.31
CA PRO A 171 34.86 8.43 -4.09
C PRO A 171 34.05 9.73 -4.19
N GLN A 172 34.10 10.40 -5.36
CA GLN A 172 33.35 11.63 -5.63
C GLN A 172 31.83 11.40 -5.51
N PHE A 173 31.31 10.35 -6.16
CA PHE A 173 29.90 9.98 -6.06
C PHE A 173 29.50 9.56 -4.65
N ARG A 174 30.30 8.72 -3.96
CA ARG A 174 30.02 8.33 -2.56
C ARG A 174 29.93 9.54 -1.62
N THR A 175 30.74 10.59 -1.83
CA THR A 175 30.68 11.83 -1.04
C THR A 175 29.52 12.76 -1.46
N ALA A 176 29.08 12.71 -2.72
CA ALA A 176 28.00 13.55 -3.25
C ALA A 176 26.59 12.98 -3.02
N ILE A 177 26.42 11.65 -3.02
CA ILE A 177 25.11 10.97 -2.90
C ILE A 177 24.29 11.45 -1.70
N PRO A 178 24.81 11.53 -0.45
CA PRO A 178 24.00 11.98 0.70
C PRO A 178 23.57 13.46 0.65
N LYS A 179 24.21 14.27 -0.21
CA LYS A 179 23.84 15.68 -0.45
C LYS A 179 22.81 15.81 -1.58
N LEU A 180 22.95 15.00 -2.63
CA LEU A 180 22.19 15.14 -3.87
C LEU A 180 20.94 14.24 -3.93
N LEU A 181 20.92 13.11 -3.22
CA LEU A 181 19.87 12.09 -3.32
C LEU A 181 19.13 11.88 -1.98
N THR A 182 17.86 11.47 -2.06
CA THR A 182 17.13 10.95 -0.89
C THR A 182 17.47 9.50 -0.55
N SER A 183 18.00 8.74 -1.52
CA SER A 183 18.32 7.31 -1.42
C SER A 183 19.75 7.07 -0.93
N PRO A 184 19.98 6.47 0.26
CA PRO A 184 21.31 6.09 0.73
C PRO A 184 21.93 4.96 -0.08
N ILE A 185 23.26 4.89 -0.08
CA ILE A 185 24.04 3.91 -0.85
C ILE A 185 23.66 2.46 -0.49
N GLU A 186 23.31 2.19 0.76
CA GLU A 186 22.88 0.89 1.27
C GLU A 186 21.56 0.43 0.61
N THR A 187 20.61 1.36 0.41
CA THR A 187 19.33 1.06 -0.24
C THR A 187 19.50 0.82 -1.75
N ILE A 188 20.45 1.51 -2.38
CA ILE A 188 20.77 1.41 -3.81
C ILE A 188 21.49 0.08 -4.12
N PHE A 189 22.32 -0.42 -3.20
CA PHE A 189 23.08 -1.68 -3.32
C PHE A 189 22.39 -2.91 -2.70
N CYS A 190 21.15 -2.76 -2.21
CA CYS A 190 20.38 -3.87 -1.65
C CYS A 190 20.18 -5.02 -2.68
N PRO A 191 20.49 -6.28 -2.35
CA PRO A 191 20.38 -7.39 -3.30
C PRO A 191 18.96 -7.69 -3.80
N ASP A 192 17.94 -7.34 -2.99
CA ASP A 192 16.52 -7.51 -3.31
C ASP A 192 15.94 -6.20 -3.85
N ASN A 193 15.57 -6.22 -5.13
CA ASN A 193 14.99 -5.06 -5.82
C ASN A 193 13.68 -4.55 -5.17
N ASN A 194 12.88 -5.40 -4.51
CA ASN A 194 11.63 -5.01 -3.88
C ASN A 194 11.89 -4.30 -2.55
N GLN A 195 12.83 -4.82 -1.74
CA GLN A 195 13.28 -4.16 -0.52
C GLN A 195 13.97 -2.83 -0.83
N SER A 196 14.82 -2.80 -1.87
CA SER A 196 15.42 -1.57 -2.41
C SER A 196 14.36 -0.55 -2.81
N MET A 197 13.37 -0.94 -3.62
CA MET A 197 12.28 -0.06 -4.09
C MET A 197 11.45 0.49 -2.92
N PHE A 198 11.05 -0.36 -1.98
CA PHE A 198 10.29 0.04 -0.79
C PHE A 198 11.08 1.03 0.07
N CYS A 199 12.35 0.77 0.34
CA CYS A 199 13.18 1.65 1.17
C CYS A 199 13.48 2.99 0.48
N GLN A 200 13.76 3.00 -0.82
CA GLN A 200 13.97 4.25 -1.56
C GLN A 200 12.69 5.10 -1.65
N LEU A 201 11.52 4.49 -1.85
CA LEU A 201 10.24 5.19 -1.82
C LEU A 201 9.91 5.71 -0.41
N LEU A 202 10.11 4.89 0.63
CA LEU A 202 9.89 5.28 2.02
C LEU A 202 10.75 6.50 2.40
N LEU A 203 12.04 6.48 2.08
CA LEU A 203 12.96 7.60 2.34
C LEU A 203 12.71 8.83 1.45
N GLY A 204 12.16 8.63 0.24
CA GLY A 204 11.65 9.71 -0.60
C GLY A 204 10.40 10.39 -0.04
N LEU A 205 9.49 9.62 0.57
CA LEU A 205 8.28 10.13 1.24
C LEU A 205 8.61 10.82 2.58
N ILE A 206 9.59 10.31 3.33
CA ILE A 206 10.08 10.94 4.58
C ILE A 206 10.72 12.31 4.29
N HIS A 207 11.54 12.40 3.24
CA HIS A 207 12.17 13.66 2.82
C HIS A 207 11.34 14.45 1.80
N ARG A 208 10.01 14.24 1.69
CA ARG A 208 9.22 14.76 0.56
C ARG A 208 9.37 16.27 0.32
N ASP A 209 9.47 17.03 1.40
CA ASP A 209 9.58 18.50 1.37
C ASP A 209 10.95 19.00 0.87
N GLU A 210 11.95 18.10 0.78
CA GLU A 210 13.25 18.36 0.17
C GLU A 210 13.31 17.97 -1.32
N VAL A 211 12.34 17.22 -1.85
CA VAL A 211 12.44 16.61 -3.20
C VAL A 211 12.18 17.63 -4.31
N VAL A 212 13.24 18.03 -5.02
CA VAL A 212 13.15 18.95 -6.17
C VAL A 212 13.01 18.26 -7.53
N SER A 213 13.31 16.96 -7.62
CA SER A 213 13.12 16.17 -8.85
C SER A 213 12.99 14.67 -8.56
N VAL A 214 12.14 13.97 -9.32
CA VAL A 214 11.98 12.51 -9.27
C VAL A 214 12.45 11.91 -10.61
N GLY A 215 13.23 10.83 -10.56
CA GLY A 215 13.79 10.21 -11.78
C GLY A 215 14.39 8.82 -11.57
N SER A 216 14.86 8.22 -12.66
CA SER A 216 15.60 6.94 -12.70
C SER A 216 16.29 6.83 -14.07
N THR A 217 17.28 5.93 -14.21
CA THR A 217 17.98 5.63 -15.48
C THR A 217 17.05 5.22 -16.62
N PHE A 218 15.86 4.67 -16.29
CA PHE A 218 14.83 4.33 -17.27
C PHE A 218 13.45 4.78 -16.77
N ALA A 219 12.67 5.47 -17.62
CA ALA A 219 11.31 5.89 -17.28
C ALA A 219 10.36 4.71 -16.95
N THR A 220 10.64 3.51 -17.45
CA THR A 220 9.91 2.27 -17.08
C THR A 220 10.09 1.88 -15.62
N VAL A 221 11.20 2.26 -14.98
CA VAL A 221 11.43 2.06 -13.53
C VAL A 221 10.60 3.04 -12.72
N VAL A 222 10.47 4.30 -13.16
CA VAL A 222 9.56 5.28 -12.54
C VAL A 222 8.11 4.81 -12.62
N LEU A 223 7.67 4.29 -13.76
CA LEU A 223 6.32 3.70 -13.91
C LEU A 223 6.11 2.46 -13.02
N ARG A 224 7.14 1.63 -12.80
CA ARG A 224 7.08 0.53 -11.82
C ARG A 224 7.00 1.04 -10.39
N ALA A 225 7.74 2.09 -10.05
CA ALA A 225 7.74 2.69 -8.72
C ALA A 225 6.38 3.33 -8.36
N ILE A 226 5.71 3.96 -9.34
CA ILE A 226 4.34 4.45 -9.17
C ILE A 226 3.39 3.29 -8.85
N LYS A 227 3.46 2.19 -9.62
CA LYS A 227 2.64 0.98 -9.33
C LYS A 227 2.97 0.31 -8.00
N PHE A 228 4.24 0.34 -7.59
CA PHE A 228 4.68 -0.16 -6.30
C PHE A 228 4.12 0.71 -5.16
N LEU A 229 4.08 2.03 -5.34
CA LEU A 229 3.41 2.96 -4.42
C LEU A 229 1.89 2.71 -4.38
N GLU A 230 1.21 2.57 -5.53
CA GLU A 230 -0.21 2.21 -5.61
C GLU A 230 -0.54 0.91 -4.85
N GLN A 231 0.37 -0.06 -4.83
CA GLN A 231 0.21 -1.34 -4.11
C GLN A 231 0.53 -1.24 -2.62
N TYR A 232 1.55 -0.47 -2.23
CA TYR A 232 2.13 -0.48 -0.88
C TYR A 232 1.92 0.82 -0.07
N TYR A 233 1.18 1.82 -0.57
CA TYR A 233 1.02 3.13 0.09
C TYR A 233 0.52 3.02 1.54
N GLY A 234 -0.46 2.15 1.83
CA GLY A 234 -1.00 1.99 3.18
C GLY A 234 0.05 1.50 4.18
N GLU A 235 0.93 0.61 3.73
CA GLU A 235 2.05 0.07 4.51
C GLU A 235 3.16 1.12 4.68
N LEU A 236 3.50 1.85 3.62
CA LEU A 236 4.46 2.97 3.67
C LEU A 236 3.97 4.08 4.63
N CYS A 237 2.70 4.47 4.56
CA CYS A 237 2.09 5.43 5.49
C CYS A 237 2.06 4.90 6.94
N PHE A 238 1.90 3.58 7.15
CA PHE A 238 2.02 2.98 8.48
C PHE A 238 3.47 2.99 9.00
N ASN A 239 4.44 2.70 8.14
CA ASN A 239 5.88 2.77 8.46
C ASN A 239 6.26 4.19 8.90
N ILE A 240 5.85 5.21 8.12
CA ILE A 240 6.06 6.63 8.45
C ILE A 240 5.37 7.01 9.77
N ARG A 241 4.10 6.62 9.97
CA ARG A 241 3.32 6.97 11.17
C ARG A 241 3.86 6.33 12.46
N THR A 242 4.50 5.17 12.37
CA THR A 242 4.98 4.41 13.55
C THR A 242 6.49 4.50 13.78
N GLY A 243 7.26 5.01 12.83
CA GLY A 243 8.73 4.99 12.89
C GLY A 243 9.32 3.58 12.85
N ARG A 244 8.58 2.59 12.35
CA ARG A 244 8.99 1.17 12.27
C ARG A 244 9.02 0.70 10.82
N ILE A 245 10.09 0.01 10.44
CA ILE A 245 10.20 -0.66 9.14
C ILE A 245 9.48 -2.02 9.15
N SER A 246 8.78 -2.35 8.07
CA SER A 246 8.10 -3.64 7.88
C SER A 246 9.02 -4.85 7.98
N ASP A 247 8.52 -5.94 8.57
CA ASP A 247 9.36 -7.11 8.90
C ASP A 247 9.79 -7.99 7.72
N TRP A 248 9.15 -7.84 6.55
CA TRP A 248 9.62 -8.49 5.32
C TRP A 248 10.86 -7.80 4.72
N VAL A 249 11.21 -6.58 5.15
CA VAL A 249 12.53 -6.00 4.86
C VAL A 249 13.54 -6.69 5.77
N THR A 250 14.22 -7.68 5.21
CA THR A 250 15.21 -8.54 5.88
C THR A 250 16.65 -8.03 5.71
N ASP A 251 16.93 -7.22 4.69
CA ASP A 251 18.27 -6.70 4.43
C ASP A 251 18.75 -5.79 5.58
N PRO A 252 19.89 -6.10 6.23
CA PRO A 252 20.36 -5.35 7.38
C PRO A 252 20.87 -3.94 7.03
N GLY A 253 21.35 -3.73 5.80
CA GLY A 253 21.73 -2.39 5.33
C GLY A 253 20.52 -1.48 5.27
N CYS A 254 19.47 -1.93 4.60
CA CYS A 254 18.18 -1.26 4.49
C CYS A 254 17.53 -1.04 5.85
N ARG A 255 17.37 -2.07 6.69
CA ARG A 255 16.78 -1.92 8.03
C ARG A 255 17.53 -0.88 8.86
N ASN A 256 18.86 -0.95 8.91
CA ASN A 256 19.67 -0.06 9.74
C ASN A 256 19.59 1.39 9.24
N ILE A 257 19.77 1.62 7.93
CA ILE A 257 19.78 2.99 7.39
C ILE A 257 18.38 3.63 7.41
N VAL A 258 17.33 2.86 7.12
CA VAL A 258 15.94 3.35 7.22
C VAL A 258 15.59 3.65 8.67
N THR A 259 15.87 2.76 9.62
CA THR A 259 15.61 3.02 11.05
C THR A 259 16.44 4.20 11.59
N SER A 260 17.61 4.47 11.01
CA SER A 260 18.40 5.66 11.36
C SER A 260 17.84 6.96 10.78
N ILE A 261 17.24 6.94 9.58
CA ILE A 261 16.81 8.15 8.85
C ILE A 261 15.32 8.45 9.06
N SER A 262 14.45 7.45 9.17
CA SER A 262 13.02 7.64 9.43
C SER A 262 12.71 8.27 10.79
N GLY A 263 13.73 8.41 11.64
CA GLY A 263 13.56 8.38 13.07
C GLY A 263 12.95 7.06 13.47
N GLY A 264 13.77 6.05 13.78
CA GLY A 264 13.37 5.01 14.71
C GLY A 264 13.04 5.69 16.03
N LEU A 265 11.79 6.13 16.17
CA LEU A 265 11.38 7.12 17.17
C LEU A 265 11.89 6.64 18.52
N PRO A 266 12.68 7.45 19.25
CA PRO A 266 13.07 7.09 20.61
C PRO A 266 11.77 6.79 21.35
N LEU A 267 11.66 5.61 21.93
CA LEU A 267 10.43 5.14 22.56
C LEU A 267 10.28 5.82 23.91
N VAL A 268 10.01 7.13 23.86
CA VAL A 268 9.95 8.04 25.00
C VAL A 268 8.69 7.73 25.79
N SER A 269 8.82 6.89 26.81
CA SER A 269 7.91 6.98 27.94
C SER A 269 8.21 8.29 28.68
N THR A 270 7.36 9.29 28.51
CA THR A 270 7.56 10.66 29.02
C THR A 270 7.28 10.78 30.51
N GLY A 271 6.38 9.96 31.05
CA GLY A 271 5.99 9.99 32.45
C GLY A 271 5.16 8.79 32.87
N TYR A 272 4.99 8.67 34.18
CA TYR A 272 4.24 7.61 34.84
C TYR A 272 3.04 8.22 35.56
N ILE A 273 1.85 7.78 35.14
CA ILE A 273 0.54 8.33 35.51
C ILE A 273 -0.41 7.15 35.72
N CYS A 274 -1.21 7.20 36.77
CA CYS A 274 -2.36 6.32 36.96
C CYS A 274 -3.67 7.14 36.98
N SER A 275 -4.83 6.49 37.08
CA SER A 275 -6.12 7.23 37.15
C SER A 275 -6.29 7.96 38.49
N GLU A 276 -5.53 7.51 39.50
CA GLU A 276 -5.58 7.94 40.88
C GLU A 276 -4.64 9.13 41.15
N ALA A 277 -3.50 9.22 40.44
CA ALA A 277 -2.52 10.30 40.55
C ALA A 277 -1.60 10.43 39.31
N ILE A 278 -1.13 11.66 39.06
CA ILE A 278 0.05 11.93 38.21
C ILE A 278 1.29 11.71 39.11
N CYS A 279 2.12 10.71 38.82
CA CYS A 279 3.14 10.27 39.76
C CYS A 279 4.53 10.86 39.46
N GLY A 280 5.00 10.77 38.22
CA GLY A 280 6.37 11.17 37.88
C GLY A 280 6.68 11.34 36.39
N ILE A 281 7.87 11.85 36.09
CA ILE A 281 8.36 12.13 34.73
C ILE A 281 9.69 11.42 34.47
N ASN A 282 9.92 11.03 33.22
CA ASN A 282 11.21 10.50 32.78
C ASN A 282 12.16 11.67 32.47
N LEU A 283 13.23 11.81 33.27
CA LEU A 283 14.25 12.83 33.06
C LEU A 283 15.31 12.43 32.01
N GLU A 284 15.31 11.17 31.57
CA GLU A 284 16.19 10.62 30.55
C GLU A 284 15.32 10.07 29.39
N PRO A 285 14.59 10.94 28.66
CA PRO A 285 13.57 10.52 27.68
C PRO A 285 14.13 9.65 26.53
N LEU A 286 15.43 9.74 26.24
CA LEU A 286 16.12 8.97 25.20
C LEU A 286 16.79 7.69 25.74
N SER A 287 16.52 7.30 26.98
CA SER A 287 16.96 6.00 27.54
C SER A 287 16.34 4.81 26.79
N LYS A 288 17.00 3.65 26.81
CA LYS A 288 16.46 2.44 26.16
C LYS A 288 15.20 1.98 26.90
N PRO A 289 14.21 1.34 26.23
CA PRO A 289 12.94 0.95 26.86
C PRO A 289 13.05 0.11 28.14
N PHE A 290 14.13 -0.66 28.32
CA PHE A 290 14.39 -1.46 29.53
C PHE A 290 15.24 -0.76 30.60
N GLU A 291 15.72 0.46 30.32
CA GLU A 291 16.50 1.33 31.22
C GLU A 291 15.66 2.49 31.78
N VAL A 292 14.44 2.70 31.26
CA VAL A 292 13.52 3.78 31.66
C VAL A 292 13.28 3.82 33.17
N SER A 293 13.39 5.02 33.76
CA SER A 293 13.02 5.30 35.14
C SER A 293 12.31 6.66 35.27
N TYR A 294 11.34 6.72 36.19
CA TYR A 294 10.51 7.89 36.43
C TYR A 294 10.92 8.55 37.75
N THR A 295 11.22 9.84 37.70
CA THR A 295 11.42 10.67 38.90
C THR A 295 10.05 11.17 39.35
N PHE A 296 9.66 10.85 40.58
CA PHE A 296 8.36 11.27 41.11
C PHE A 296 8.31 12.79 41.33
N LEU A 297 7.12 13.38 41.28
CA LEU A 297 6.91 14.82 41.47
C LEU A 297 6.24 15.08 42.83
N PRO A 298 6.98 15.45 43.90
CA PRO A 298 6.47 15.43 45.29
C PRO A 298 5.29 16.35 45.60
N ASN A 299 4.89 17.21 44.66
CA ASN A 299 3.78 18.14 44.78
C ASN A 299 2.45 17.62 44.19
N MET A 300 2.45 16.48 43.49
CA MET A 300 1.25 15.98 42.80
C MET A 300 0.31 15.21 43.72
N ALA A 301 0.88 14.42 44.63
CA ALA A 301 0.19 13.68 45.69
C ALA A 301 1.19 13.43 46.84
N TYR A 302 0.69 12.99 48.00
CA TYR A 302 1.55 12.40 49.03
C TYR A 302 1.77 10.92 48.70
N PHE A 303 3.04 10.53 48.57
CA PHE A 303 3.44 9.20 48.10
C PHE A 303 4.08 8.38 49.21
N GLU A 304 3.52 7.20 49.43
CA GLU A 304 3.95 6.22 50.43
C GLU A 304 4.28 4.88 49.73
N PHE A 305 5.18 4.10 50.32
CA PHE A 305 5.77 2.93 49.67
C PHE A 305 5.81 1.74 50.63
N LEU A 306 5.03 0.70 50.32
CA LEU A 306 4.98 -0.54 51.12
C LEU A 306 6.07 -1.51 50.61
N PRO A 307 7.02 -1.98 51.44
CA PRO A 307 8.09 -2.88 50.98
C PRO A 307 7.57 -4.22 50.44
N VAL A 308 8.19 -4.71 49.37
CA VAL A 308 7.87 -6.01 48.75
C VAL A 308 9.16 -6.81 48.51
N GLU A 309 9.19 -8.06 48.96
CA GLU A 309 10.25 -9.03 48.62
C GLU A 309 9.85 -9.82 47.36
N LYS A 310 10.79 -10.04 46.43
CA LYS A 310 10.52 -10.69 45.14
C LYS A 310 11.03 -12.14 45.03
N ASP A 311 11.89 -12.57 45.96
CA ASP A 311 12.60 -13.85 45.89
C ASP A 311 12.01 -14.93 46.81
N GLY A 312 10.80 -15.41 46.48
CA GLY A 312 10.29 -16.75 46.84
C GLY A 312 10.04 -17.11 48.31
N ALA A 313 10.54 -16.34 49.28
CA ALA A 313 10.35 -16.59 50.70
C ALA A 313 8.99 -16.07 51.17
N THR A 314 8.13 -16.96 51.67
CA THR A 314 6.91 -16.54 52.37
C THR A 314 7.25 -15.95 53.74
N MET A 315 7.42 -14.63 53.80
CA MET A 315 7.11 -13.87 55.01
C MET A 315 5.67 -14.20 55.43
N SER A 316 5.44 -14.45 56.71
CA SER A 316 4.10 -14.73 57.22
C SER A 316 3.21 -13.49 57.14
N GLU A 317 1.90 -13.68 56.97
CA GLU A 317 0.92 -12.59 56.86
C GLU A 317 0.97 -11.61 58.06
N GLN A 318 1.42 -12.11 59.22
CA GLN A 318 1.67 -11.34 60.45
C GLN A 318 2.77 -10.27 60.32
N ILE A 319 3.73 -10.45 59.40
CA ILE A 319 4.83 -9.49 59.15
C ILE A 319 4.34 -8.39 58.20
N GLN A 320 3.55 -8.74 57.18
CA GLN A 320 2.97 -7.77 56.25
C GLN A 320 2.03 -6.77 56.97
N PHE A 321 1.34 -7.22 58.03
CA PHE A 321 0.52 -6.37 58.90
C PHE A 321 1.33 -5.34 59.75
N ASN A 322 2.65 -5.51 59.89
CA ASN A 322 3.53 -4.59 60.63
C ASN A 322 4.48 -3.78 59.71
N ALA A 323 4.45 -4.02 58.40
CA ALA A 323 5.23 -3.27 57.43
C ALA A 323 4.66 -1.85 57.28
N ARG A 324 5.25 -0.88 58.02
CA ARG A 324 4.87 0.53 57.88
C ARG A 324 5.23 1.03 56.48
N PRO A 325 4.35 1.81 55.82
CA PRO A 325 4.72 2.53 54.61
C PRO A 325 5.92 3.44 54.85
N LEU A 326 6.79 3.55 53.86
CA LEU A 326 7.89 4.50 53.84
C LEU A 326 7.50 5.73 53.03
N ASP A 327 7.83 6.93 53.51
CA ASP A 327 7.67 8.15 52.72
C ASP A 327 8.60 8.14 51.49
N LEU A 328 8.25 8.92 50.47
CA LEU A 328 9.00 9.07 49.22
C LEU A 328 10.53 9.21 49.36
N VAL A 329 11.02 9.89 50.41
CA VAL A 329 12.47 10.10 50.63
C VAL A 329 13.18 8.95 51.36
N ASN A 330 12.43 8.01 51.94
CA ASN A 330 12.93 6.96 52.84
C ASN A 330 13.12 5.59 52.15
N VAL A 331 12.81 5.49 50.84
CA VAL A 331 13.00 4.29 50.02
C VAL A 331 14.49 4.01 49.72
N LYS A 332 14.84 2.76 49.40
CA LYS A 332 16.25 2.33 49.23
C LYS A 332 16.54 1.81 47.80
N PRO A 333 17.67 2.18 47.16
CA PRO A 333 18.06 1.66 45.86
C PRO A 333 18.12 0.13 45.84
N GLY A 334 17.67 -0.47 44.73
CA GLY A 334 17.60 -1.91 44.52
C GLY A 334 16.36 -2.60 45.13
N GLN A 335 15.69 -1.99 46.11
CA GLN A 335 14.48 -2.56 46.73
C GLN A 335 13.22 -2.31 45.88
N TYR A 336 12.21 -3.16 46.10
CA TYR A 336 10.90 -3.11 45.45
C TYR A 336 9.83 -2.64 46.44
N TYR A 337 8.86 -1.88 45.94
CA TYR A 337 7.76 -1.33 46.73
C TYR A 337 6.45 -1.36 45.95
N GLU A 338 5.34 -1.54 46.66
CA GLU A 338 3.98 -1.28 46.17
C GLU A 338 3.61 0.19 46.46
N LEU A 339 3.05 0.88 45.45
CA LEU A 339 2.71 2.30 45.54
C LEU A 339 1.40 2.56 46.31
N LEU A 340 1.48 3.44 47.30
CA LEU A 340 0.36 4.05 48.02
C LEU A 340 0.26 5.55 47.68
N VAL A 341 -0.95 6.07 47.46
CA VAL A 341 -1.20 7.49 47.19
C VAL A 341 -2.24 8.09 48.14
N THR A 342 -1.95 9.29 48.61
CA THR A 342 -2.92 10.17 49.30
C THR A 342 -3.04 11.47 48.48
N THR A 343 -4.25 11.80 48.01
CA THR A 343 -4.46 12.77 46.93
C THR A 343 -5.46 13.87 47.29
N TYR A 344 -5.35 15.03 46.61
CA TYR A 344 -6.28 16.15 46.77
C TYR A 344 -7.74 15.80 46.43
N GLY A 345 -7.99 14.68 45.72
CA GLY A 345 -9.32 14.17 45.40
C GLY A 345 -9.99 13.37 46.53
N GLY A 346 -9.36 13.24 47.70
CA GLY A 346 -9.92 12.51 48.84
C GLY A 346 -9.63 11.01 48.86
N LEU A 347 -8.63 10.55 48.09
CA LEU A 347 -8.02 9.23 48.30
C LEU A 347 -7.00 9.35 49.44
N TYR A 348 -7.00 8.40 50.39
CA TYR A 348 -6.10 8.36 51.53
C TYR A 348 -5.49 6.97 51.66
N GLN A 349 -4.16 6.88 51.67
CA GLN A 349 -3.37 5.62 51.69
C GLN A 349 -3.88 4.58 50.68
N TYR A 350 -4.27 5.03 49.50
CA TYR A 350 -4.88 4.19 48.47
C TYR A 350 -3.81 3.35 47.76
N LYS A 351 -3.99 2.02 47.75
CA LYS A 351 -3.13 1.06 47.04
C LYS A 351 -3.34 1.14 45.53
N VAL A 352 -2.35 1.64 44.79
CA VAL A 352 -2.37 1.64 43.32
C VAL A 352 -2.10 0.22 42.77
N GLY A 353 -1.42 -0.63 43.54
CA GLY A 353 -1.08 -2.01 43.16
C GLY A 353 0.06 -2.14 42.14
N ASP A 354 0.67 -1.03 41.73
CA ASP A 354 1.85 -1.01 40.87
C ASP A 354 3.12 -1.28 41.69
N ILE A 355 3.98 -2.19 41.21
CA ILE A 355 5.27 -2.54 41.80
C ILE A 355 6.39 -1.76 41.13
N LEU A 356 7.17 -1.05 41.96
CA LEU A 356 8.19 -0.11 41.56
C LEU A 356 9.54 -0.50 42.18
N LYS A 357 10.61 -0.49 41.40
CA LYS A 357 11.99 -0.70 41.87
C LYS A 357 12.73 0.63 41.92
N VAL A 358 13.36 0.95 43.04
CA VAL A 358 14.23 2.15 43.12
C VAL A 358 15.52 1.87 42.36
N ILE A 359 15.79 2.65 41.31
CA ILE A 359 17.04 2.59 40.53
C ILE A 359 18.10 3.52 41.12
N GLY A 360 17.67 4.61 41.74
CA GLY A 360 18.54 5.59 42.40
C GLY A 360 17.75 6.83 42.77
N PHE A 361 18.41 7.98 42.81
CA PHE A 361 17.79 9.29 43.06
C PHE A 361 18.16 10.29 41.96
N HIS A 362 17.35 11.33 41.82
CA HIS A 362 17.70 12.59 41.18
C HIS A 362 17.60 13.67 42.27
N ASN A 363 18.74 14.26 42.64
CA ASN A 363 18.89 15.01 43.88
C ASN A 363 18.39 14.17 45.08
N ASN A 364 17.40 14.66 45.83
CA ASN A 364 16.81 13.95 46.99
C ASN A 364 15.54 13.15 46.64
N THR A 365 15.15 13.07 45.37
CA THR A 365 13.89 12.45 44.93
C THR A 365 14.16 11.11 44.23
N PRO A 366 13.50 10.00 44.61
CA PRO A 366 13.79 8.69 44.04
C PRO A 366 13.40 8.58 42.56
N ARG A 367 14.13 7.72 41.86
CA ARG A 367 13.85 7.27 40.49
C ARG A 367 13.38 5.83 40.51
N PHE A 368 12.17 5.59 40.02
CA PHE A 368 11.55 4.27 40.01
C PHE A 368 11.49 3.70 38.60
N GLN A 369 11.93 2.45 38.44
CA GLN A 369 11.58 1.63 37.29
C GLN A 369 10.25 0.92 37.59
N PHE A 370 9.30 0.99 36.66
CA PHE A 370 8.09 0.18 36.71
C PHE A 370 8.43 -1.29 36.44
N ILE A 371 7.90 -2.21 37.25
CA ILE A 371 8.21 -3.63 37.17
C ILE A 371 7.00 -4.43 36.66
N GLU A 372 5.87 -4.34 37.37
CA GLU A 372 4.59 -4.93 37.00
C GLU A 372 3.46 -4.33 37.86
N ARG A 373 2.20 -4.60 37.50
CA ARG A 373 1.05 -4.37 38.39
C ARG A 373 0.66 -5.69 39.03
N GLN A 374 0.44 -5.70 40.35
CA GLN A 374 -0.08 -6.88 41.06
C GLN A 374 -1.36 -7.37 40.38
N ASN A 375 -1.55 -8.69 40.37
CA ASN A 375 -2.73 -9.36 39.84
C ASN A 375 -3.02 -9.09 38.35
N VAL A 376 -2.00 -8.84 37.50
CA VAL A 376 -2.14 -8.80 36.04
C VAL A 376 -1.23 -9.86 35.40
N ILE A 377 -1.82 -10.80 34.66
CA ILE A 377 -1.08 -11.89 33.98
C ILE A 377 -1.10 -11.79 32.46
N LEU A 378 -2.18 -11.26 31.87
CA LEU A 378 -2.32 -11.04 30.42
C LEU A 378 -2.76 -9.59 30.14
N SER A 379 -2.25 -9.04 29.04
CA SER A 379 -2.45 -7.66 28.57
C SER A 379 -1.88 -7.53 27.16
N ILE A 380 -2.57 -6.84 26.24
CA ILE A 380 -2.10 -6.56 24.86
C ILE A 380 -2.05 -5.05 24.61
N GLU A 381 -3.13 -4.35 24.96
CA GLU A 381 -3.28 -2.89 24.93
C GLU A 381 -3.45 -2.39 26.38
N SER A 382 -4.50 -1.62 26.69
CA SER A 382 -4.81 -1.23 28.08
C SER A 382 -5.64 -2.28 28.85
N ASP A 383 -5.96 -3.41 28.23
CA ASP A 383 -6.62 -4.54 28.88
C ASP A 383 -5.70 -5.17 29.95
N LYS A 384 -6.30 -5.57 31.07
CA LYS A 384 -5.61 -6.14 32.22
C LYS A 384 -6.45 -7.30 32.75
N THR A 385 -5.96 -8.52 32.55
CA THR A 385 -6.62 -9.75 33.00
C THR A 385 -5.85 -10.36 34.16
N SER A 386 -6.54 -10.60 35.29
CA SER A 386 -5.95 -11.25 36.45
C SER A 386 -5.98 -12.78 36.35
N GLU A 387 -5.22 -13.43 37.24
CA GLU A 387 -5.26 -14.90 37.37
C GLU A 387 -6.66 -15.39 37.79
N LEU A 388 -7.39 -14.59 38.59
CA LEU A 388 -8.76 -14.90 38.97
C LEU A 388 -9.74 -14.73 37.79
N ASP A 389 -9.59 -13.68 36.98
CA ASP A 389 -10.43 -13.48 35.79
C ASP A 389 -10.23 -14.61 34.76
N LEU A 390 -8.97 -15.01 34.53
CA LEU A 390 -8.65 -16.13 33.65
C LEU A 390 -9.17 -17.46 34.23
N LEU A 391 -9.01 -17.70 35.54
CA LEU A 391 -9.55 -18.89 36.21
C LEU A 391 -11.07 -18.95 36.11
N ASN A 392 -11.77 -17.82 36.27
CA ASN A 392 -13.21 -17.74 36.11
C ASN A 392 -13.64 -18.02 34.67
N ALA A 393 -12.98 -17.39 33.68
CA ALA A 393 -13.23 -17.64 32.26
C ALA A 393 -12.99 -19.10 31.85
N VAL A 394 -11.93 -19.73 32.38
CA VAL A 394 -11.62 -21.15 32.19
C VAL A 394 -12.66 -22.05 32.87
N ASN A 395 -13.15 -21.70 34.05
CA ASN A 395 -14.21 -22.45 34.74
C ASN A 395 -15.55 -22.36 34.02
N GLU A 396 -15.95 -21.18 33.53
CA GLU A 396 -17.17 -21.00 32.71
C GLU A 396 -17.10 -21.86 31.44
N ALA A 397 -16.02 -21.77 30.66
CA ALA A 397 -15.84 -22.58 29.46
C ALA A 397 -15.74 -24.09 29.78
N LYS A 398 -15.15 -24.48 30.91
CA LYS A 398 -15.10 -25.88 31.37
C LYS A 398 -16.50 -26.47 31.60
N THR A 399 -17.52 -25.68 31.95
CA THR A 399 -18.90 -26.19 32.13
C THR A 399 -19.45 -26.87 30.87
N LEU A 400 -18.96 -26.50 29.69
CA LEU A 400 -19.30 -27.12 28.40
C LEU A 400 -18.67 -28.52 28.24
N LEU A 401 -17.55 -28.79 28.91
CA LEU A 401 -16.80 -30.05 28.83
C LEU A 401 -17.25 -31.11 29.85
N ASP A 402 -17.78 -30.69 31.00
CA ASP A 402 -18.22 -31.62 32.06
C ASP A 402 -19.32 -32.60 31.62
N PRO A 403 -20.36 -32.21 30.84
CA PRO A 403 -21.36 -33.11 30.25
C PRO A 403 -20.78 -34.11 29.24
N LEU A 404 -19.71 -33.72 28.54
CA LEU A 404 -19.01 -34.54 27.53
C LEU A 404 -18.05 -35.56 28.16
N GLY A 405 -17.88 -35.51 29.48
CA GLY A 405 -17.00 -36.41 30.22
C GLY A 405 -15.52 -36.04 30.17
N PHE A 406 -15.14 -34.87 29.64
CA PHE A 406 -13.76 -34.41 29.69
C PHE A 406 -13.44 -33.72 31.02
N ILE A 407 -12.25 -33.97 31.55
CA ILE A 407 -11.69 -33.31 32.75
C ILE A 407 -10.51 -32.45 32.30
N LEU A 408 -10.60 -31.14 32.54
CA LEU A 408 -9.44 -30.26 32.47
C LEU A 408 -8.46 -30.63 33.59
N ARG A 409 -7.26 -31.08 33.20
CA ARG A 409 -6.18 -31.50 34.12
C ARG A 409 -5.33 -30.33 34.57
N TRP A 410 -4.97 -29.46 33.63
CA TRP A 410 -4.22 -28.24 33.87
C TRP A 410 -4.42 -27.26 32.72
N TYR A 411 -4.24 -25.96 32.98
CA TYR A 411 -4.21 -24.93 31.95
C TYR A 411 -3.08 -23.93 32.20
N THR A 412 -2.70 -23.19 31.16
CA THR A 412 -1.83 -22.00 31.25
C THR A 412 -2.07 -21.11 30.04
N SER A 413 -1.49 -19.91 30.02
CA SER A 413 -1.72 -18.91 28.97
C SER A 413 -0.44 -18.17 28.58
N HIS A 414 -0.48 -17.49 27.44
CA HIS A 414 0.43 -16.40 27.12
C HIS A 414 -0.24 -15.40 26.15
N VAL A 415 0.43 -14.28 25.91
CA VAL A 415 0.06 -13.31 24.87
C VAL A 415 0.88 -13.60 23.62
N ASP A 416 0.22 -13.75 22.47
CA ASP A 416 0.88 -13.79 21.17
C ASP A 416 0.78 -12.42 20.47
N ALA A 417 1.94 -11.79 20.32
CA ALA A 417 2.14 -10.51 19.62
C ALA A 417 2.87 -10.68 18.28
N SER A 418 2.95 -11.91 17.73
CA SER A 418 3.44 -12.18 16.36
C SER A 418 2.37 -11.94 15.29
N SER A 419 1.10 -11.84 15.71
CA SER A 419 -0.03 -11.39 14.89
C SER A 419 -0.43 -9.96 15.26
N ILE A 420 -0.96 -9.22 14.29
CA ILE A 420 -1.45 -7.84 14.47
C ILE A 420 -2.91 -7.79 13.98
N PRO A 421 -3.89 -7.44 14.83
CA PRO A 421 -3.75 -7.25 16.28
C PRO A 421 -3.35 -8.54 17.01
N GLY A 422 -2.71 -8.40 18.18
CA GLY A 422 -2.29 -9.52 19.02
C GLY A 422 -3.48 -10.23 19.69
N HIS A 423 -3.25 -11.41 20.28
CA HIS A 423 -4.31 -12.18 20.95
C HIS A 423 -3.83 -12.99 22.16
N TYR A 424 -4.78 -13.40 22.99
CA TYR A 424 -4.55 -14.35 24.08
C TYR A 424 -4.50 -15.78 23.53
N VAL A 425 -3.58 -16.59 24.05
CA VAL A 425 -3.49 -18.02 23.74
C VAL A 425 -3.57 -18.81 25.04
N VAL A 426 -4.51 -19.75 25.14
CA VAL A 426 -4.74 -20.57 26.34
C VAL A 426 -4.52 -22.04 26.01
N PHE A 427 -3.57 -22.68 26.71
CA PHE A 427 -3.22 -24.09 26.55
C PHE A 427 -3.96 -24.94 27.59
N TRP A 428 -4.68 -25.98 27.17
CA TRP A 428 -5.43 -26.90 28.04
C TRP A 428 -4.94 -28.34 27.88
N GLU A 429 -4.64 -29.04 28.97
CA GLU A 429 -4.44 -30.50 28.97
C GLU A 429 -5.71 -31.20 29.48
N LEU A 430 -6.27 -32.11 28.68
CA LEU A 430 -7.55 -32.78 28.93
C LEU A 430 -7.37 -34.28 29.18
N LYS A 431 -8.20 -34.87 30.04
CA LYS A 431 -8.35 -36.33 30.21
C LYS A 431 -9.83 -36.72 30.17
N ALA A 432 -10.19 -37.76 29.40
CA ALA A 432 -11.54 -38.32 29.42
C ALA A 432 -11.83 -39.09 30.74
N LYS A 433 -13.08 -39.02 31.22
CA LYS A 433 -13.64 -40.00 32.16
C LYS A 433 -13.74 -41.37 31.47
N GLU A 434 -13.62 -42.45 32.24
CA GLU A 434 -13.39 -43.79 31.72
C GLU A 434 -14.57 -44.31 30.88
N GLY A 435 -14.28 -44.84 29.70
CA GLY A 435 -15.28 -45.32 28.72
C GLY A 435 -14.90 -44.95 27.28
N ASN A 436 -14.71 -43.65 27.00
CA ASN A 436 -14.38 -43.17 25.65
C ASN A 436 -12.86 -43.12 25.41
N GLY A 437 -12.32 -44.19 24.83
CA GLY A 437 -10.91 -44.33 24.49
C GLY A 437 -10.48 -43.54 23.25
N ASN A 438 -10.55 -42.19 23.28
CA ASN A 438 -9.66 -41.28 22.52
C ASN A 438 -9.95 -39.80 22.83
N ILE A 439 -8.92 -39.01 23.12
CA ILE A 439 -9.01 -37.52 23.25
C ILE A 439 -9.00 -36.85 21.85
N VAL A 440 -8.82 -37.62 20.78
CA VAL A 440 -8.71 -37.20 19.37
C VAL A 440 -9.98 -36.55 18.81
N GLY A 441 -11.10 -36.61 19.54
CA GLY A 441 -12.43 -36.17 19.07
C GLY A 441 -13.13 -35.13 19.94
N LEU A 442 -12.42 -34.14 20.48
CA LEU A 442 -13.10 -32.91 20.93
C LEU A 442 -13.51 -32.10 19.70
N ASP A 443 -14.81 -31.84 19.55
CA ASP A 443 -15.32 -31.12 18.38
C ASP A 443 -14.82 -29.67 18.34
N ARG A 444 -14.46 -29.20 17.13
CA ARG A 444 -14.00 -27.84 16.87
C ARG A 444 -15.08 -26.81 17.21
N THR A 445 -16.35 -27.14 16.97
CA THR A 445 -17.50 -26.30 17.38
C THR A 445 -17.48 -26.05 18.88
N ILE A 446 -17.20 -27.08 19.67
CA ILE A 446 -17.17 -27.02 21.13
C ILE A 446 -15.90 -26.30 21.62
N MET A 447 -14.75 -26.49 20.96
CA MET A 447 -13.55 -25.70 21.25
C MET A 447 -13.76 -24.21 20.98
N ALA A 448 -14.41 -23.85 19.88
CA ALA A 448 -14.73 -22.47 19.53
C ALA A 448 -15.76 -21.84 20.49
N GLU A 449 -16.77 -22.60 20.92
CA GLU A 449 -17.72 -22.16 21.95
C GLU A 449 -17.03 -21.97 23.33
N CYS A 450 -16.10 -22.86 23.70
CA CYS A 450 -15.22 -22.67 24.86
C CYS A 450 -14.40 -21.37 24.74
N CYS A 451 -13.90 -21.03 23.55
CA CYS A 451 -13.23 -19.74 23.34
C CYS A 451 -14.20 -18.57 23.51
N SER A 452 -15.40 -18.66 22.94
CA SER A 452 -16.43 -17.62 23.04
C SER A 452 -16.80 -17.37 24.50
N ARG A 453 -17.06 -18.43 25.28
CA ARG A 453 -17.31 -18.33 26.72
C ARG A 453 -16.13 -17.80 27.52
N MET A 454 -14.89 -18.08 27.12
CA MET A 454 -13.73 -17.41 27.72
C MET A 454 -13.73 -15.90 27.41
N GLU A 455 -13.94 -15.49 26.16
CA GLU A 455 -13.99 -14.06 25.78
C GLU A 455 -15.15 -13.31 26.46
N GLU A 456 -16.34 -13.92 26.53
CA GLU A 456 -17.51 -13.37 27.23
C GLU A 456 -17.27 -13.20 28.74
N SER A 457 -16.47 -14.08 29.36
CA SER A 457 -16.18 -14.03 30.80
C SER A 457 -15.08 -13.05 31.18
N LEU A 458 -14.23 -12.65 30.23
CA LEU A 458 -13.12 -11.71 30.45
C LEU A 458 -13.59 -10.26 30.71
N GLY A 459 -12.69 -9.44 31.25
CA GLY A 459 -13.01 -8.06 31.68
C GLY A 459 -13.56 -7.15 30.58
N PHE A 460 -14.34 -6.14 30.97
CA PHE A 460 -15.02 -5.22 30.04
C PHE A 460 -14.08 -4.59 28.99
N ILE A 461 -12.88 -4.17 29.39
CA ILE A 461 -11.89 -3.56 28.48
C ILE A 461 -11.41 -4.55 27.42
N TYR A 462 -11.20 -5.82 27.77
CA TYR A 462 -10.86 -6.86 26.82
C TYR A 462 -11.98 -7.03 25.78
N ARG A 463 -13.24 -7.19 26.24
CA ARG A 463 -14.41 -7.31 25.34
C ARG A 463 -14.64 -6.08 24.46
N LEU A 464 -14.32 -4.88 24.95
CA LEU A 464 -14.36 -3.64 24.18
C LEU A 464 -13.34 -3.67 23.03
N TYR A 465 -12.06 -3.93 23.33
CA TYR A 465 -11.00 -3.98 22.31
C TYR A 465 -11.11 -5.17 21.35
N ARG A 466 -11.72 -6.29 21.79
CA ARG A 466 -12.13 -7.40 20.92
C ARG A 466 -13.21 -6.97 19.90
N LYS A 467 -14.15 -6.10 20.30
CA LYS A 467 -15.19 -5.53 19.43
C LYS A 467 -14.67 -4.42 18.50
N GLU A 468 -13.68 -3.66 18.95
CA GLU A 468 -13.04 -2.58 18.19
C GLU A 468 -11.91 -3.08 17.25
N ASN A 469 -11.66 -4.39 17.21
CA ASN A 469 -10.55 -5.03 16.47
C ASN A 469 -9.15 -4.52 16.87
N ALA A 470 -8.98 -4.06 18.12
CA ALA A 470 -7.67 -3.80 18.71
C ALA A 470 -7.04 -5.06 19.33
N ILE A 471 -7.84 -6.09 19.62
CA ILE A 471 -7.39 -7.43 20.04
C ILE A 471 -8.02 -8.48 19.12
N ALA A 472 -7.20 -9.41 18.59
CA ALA A 472 -7.68 -10.55 17.80
C ALA A 472 -8.25 -11.68 18.67
N ALA A 473 -8.98 -12.59 18.03
CA ALA A 473 -9.70 -13.66 18.71
C ALA A 473 -8.79 -14.65 19.45
N LEU A 474 -9.18 -14.97 20.69
CA LEU A 474 -8.52 -15.88 21.63
C LEU A 474 -8.35 -17.28 21.00
N GLU A 475 -7.15 -17.85 21.13
CA GLU A 475 -6.84 -19.19 20.62
C GLU A 475 -6.74 -20.21 21.76
N MET A 476 -7.59 -21.24 21.71
CA MET A 476 -7.51 -22.40 22.60
C MET A 476 -6.67 -23.49 21.95
N LYS A 477 -5.59 -23.91 22.61
CA LYS A 477 -4.67 -24.97 22.17
C LYS A 477 -4.80 -26.19 23.11
N VAL A 478 -5.26 -27.33 22.59
CA VAL A 478 -5.37 -28.58 23.36
C VAL A 478 -4.06 -29.35 23.28
N LEU A 479 -3.51 -29.72 24.42
CA LEU A 479 -2.22 -30.39 24.58
C LEU A 479 -2.36 -31.92 24.74
N LYS A 480 -1.33 -32.65 24.30
CA LYS A 480 -1.13 -34.08 24.61
C LYS A 480 -1.07 -34.30 26.12
N GLN A 481 -1.56 -35.43 26.62
CA GLN A 481 -1.40 -35.80 28.02
C GLN A 481 0.10 -35.92 28.38
N GLY A 482 0.49 -35.47 29.57
CA GLY A 482 1.89 -35.40 30.01
C GLY A 482 2.68 -34.23 29.38
N SER A 483 2.00 -33.16 28.97
CA SER A 483 2.64 -31.93 28.50
C SER A 483 3.05 -31.02 29.64
N PHE A 484 2.22 -30.90 30.68
CA PHE A 484 2.58 -30.16 31.89
C PHE A 484 3.63 -30.89 32.75
N GLU A 485 3.73 -32.21 32.64
CA GLU A 485 4.84 -33.00 33.22
C GLU A 485 6.17 -32.64 32.56
N ALA A 486 6.24 -32.65 31.22
CA ALA A 486 7.45 -32.22 30.50
C ALA A 486 7.80 -30.73 30.67
N LEU A 487 6.81 -29.88 30.96
CA LEU A 487 7.04 -28.48 31.35
C LEU A 487 7.65 -28.39 32.77
N MET A 488 7.19 -29.24 33.70
CA MET A 488 7.76 -29.34 35.04
C MET A 488 9.20 -29.84 34.99
N ASP A 489 9.50 -30.90 34.22
CA ASP A 489 10.86 -31.40 33.98
C ASP A 489 11.78 -30.31 33.44
N TYR A 490 11.30 -29.48 32.51
CA TYR A 490 12.05 -28.34 32.01
C TYR A 490 12.38 -27.34 33.13
N TYR A 491 11.41 -26.91 33.94
CA TYR A 491 11.69 -25.98 35.04
C TYR A 491 12.59 -26.59 36.13
N VAL A 492 12.48 -27.89 36.42
CA VAL A 492 13.39 -28.61 37.33
C VAL A 492 14.81 -28.65 36.75
N SER A 493 14.97 -28.84 35.43
CA SER A 493 16.28 -28.75 34.76
C SER A 493 16.92 -27.35 34.84
N GLN A 494 16.11 -26.30 35.00
CA GLN A 494 16.56 -24.92 35.23
C GLN A 494 16.75 -24.59 36.73
N GLY A 495 16.66 -25.58 37.62
CA GLY A 495 16.93 -25.44 39.06
C GLY A 495 15.69 -25.27 39.96
N ALA A 496 14.46 -25.41 39.43
CA ALA A 496 13.27 -25.36 40.28
C ALA A 496 13.17 -26.61 41.19
N SER A 497 12.81 -26.40 42.46
CA SER A 497 12.60 -27.51 43.41
C SER A 497 11.32 -28.28 43.11
N LEU A 498 11.44 -29.60 42.88
CA LEU A 498 10.33 -30.50 42.59
C LEU A 498 9.21 -30.45 43.66
N SER A 499 9.57 -30.25 44.93
CA SER A 499 8.62 -30.17 46.05
C SER A 499 7.93 -28.82 46.22
N GLN A 500 8.32 -27.80 45.44
CA GLN A 500 7.79 -26.45 45.50
C GLN A 500 7.19 -25.97 44.17
N TYR A 501 7.29 -26.76 43.10
CA TYR A 501 6.76 -26.40 41.80
C TYR A 501 5.23 -26.23 41.83
N LYS A 502 4.78 -25.03 41.45
CA LYS A 502 3.38 -24.72 41.16
C LYS A 502 3.30 -24.35 39.68
N GLY A 503 2.43 -25.02 38.91
CA GLY A 503 2.24 -24.68 37.50
C GLY A 503 1.63 -23.28 37.36
N SER A 504 2.32 -22.38 36.66
CA SER A 504 1.88 -20.99 36.47
C SER A 504 0.70 -20.88 35.50
N SER A 505 -0.29 -20.05 35.82
CA SER A 505 -1.40 -19.72 34.91
C SER A 505 -0.99 -18.90 33.68
N CYS A 506 0.21 -18.31 33.68
CA CYS A 506 0.79 -17.64 32.50
C CYS A 506 2.30 -17.90 32.34
N ILE A 507 2.74 -18.12 31.10
CA ILE A 507 4.15 -18.37 30.74
C ILE A 507 4.72 -17.18 29.96
N LYS A 508 5.94 -16.75 30.31
CA LYS A 508 6.68 -15.66 29.65
C LYS A 508 8.00 -16.12 28.98
N SER A 509 8.43 -17.37 29.15
CA SER A 509 9.62 -17.94 28.48
C SER A 509 9.27 -18.47 27.09
N LYS A 510 10.09 -18.13 26.09
CA LYS A 510 9.92 -18.58 24.70
C LYS A 510 10.24 -20.08 24.55
N GLU A 511 11.07 -20.61 25.43
CA GLU A 511 11.52 -22.00 25.49
C GLU A 511 10.40 -22.88 26.04
N ALA A 512 9.77 -22.45 27.13
CA ALA A 512 8.57 -23.07 27.68
C ALA A 512 7.39 -23.05 26.68
N ILE A 513 7.16 -21.94 25.98
CA ILE A 513 6.12 -21.84 24.94
C ILE A 513 6.40 -22.83 23.79
N LYS A 514 7.65 -22.93 23.29
CA LYS A 514 8.04 -23.92 22.27
C LYS A 514 7.80 -25.36 22.70
N ILE A 515 8.04 -25.70 23.98
CA ILE A 515 7.75 -27.04 24.51
C ILE A 515 6.25 -27.35 24.42
N LEU A 516 5.38 -26.41 24.80
CA LEU A 516 3.93 -26.59 24.70
C LEU A 516 3.45 -26.63 23.25
N ASP A 517 3.90 -25.73 22.38
CA ASP A 517 3.52 -25.72 20.96
C ASP A 517 3.91 -27.02 20.23
N SER A 518 5.04 -27.64 20.57
CA SER A 518 5.44 -28.95 20.04
C SER A 518 4.51 -30.11 20.45
N ARG A 519 3.65 -29.89 21.45
CA ARG A 519 2.74 -30.87 22.05
C ARG A 519 1.26 -30.59 21.83
N VAL A 520 0.92 -29.57 21.03
CA VAL A 520 -0.47 -29.29 20.62
C VAL A 520 -1.02 -30.44 19.77
N MET A 521 -2.29 -30.77 19.98
CA MET A 521 -3.07 -31.72 19.18
C MET A 521 -4.12 -31.01 18.31
N ALA A 522 -4.75 -29.97 18.85
CA ALA A 522 -5.75 -29.16 18.17
C ALA A 522 -5.63 -27.69 18.62
N ARG A 523 -5.99 -26.76 17.73
CA ARG A 523 -6.10 -25.32 18.01
C ARG A 523 -7.36 -24.80 17.35
N GLU A 524 -8.13 -23.97 18.04
CA GLU A 524 -9.30 -23.27 17.49
C GLU A 524 -9.43 -21.86 18.09
N ARG A 525 -10.28 -21.06 17.44
CA ARG A 525 -10.68 -19.69 17.82
C ARG A 525 -12.21 -19.60 17.79
N PRO A 526 -12.86 -18.64 18.45
CA PRO A 526 -14.31 -18.53 18.44
C PRO A 526 -14.83 -18.25 17.03
N PHE A 527 -15.95 -18.90 16.65
CA PHE A 527 -16.64 -18.59 15.40
C PHE A 527 -17.26 -17.20 15.48
N VAL A 528 -17.18 -16.45 14.39
CA VAL A 528 -18.04 -15.26 14.21
C VAL A 528 -19.47 -15.76 14.04
N LEU A 529 -20.31 -15.51 15.06
CA LEU A 529 -21.55 -16.22 15.29
C LEU A 529 -22.65 -15.92 14.25
N ALA A 530 -22.78 -16.83 13.27
CA ALA A 530 -24.07 -17.14 12.68
C ALA A 530 -24.78 -18.16 13.60
N VAL A 531 -25.85 -17.72 14.28
CA VAL A 531 -26.58 -18.57 15.24
C VAL A 531 -27.40 -19.63 14.50
N ALA A 532 -27.18 -20.90 14.82
CA ALA A 532 -28.04 -22.00 14.40
C ALA A 532 -29.03 -22.38 15.52
N VAL A 533 -30.30 -22.61 15.17
CA VAL A 533 -31.31 -23.18 16.08
C VAL A 533 -32.00 -24.33 15.37
N VAL A 534 -31.85 -25.54 15.91
CA VAL A 534 -32.52 -26.74 15.39
C VAL A 534 -33.86 -26.91 16.10
N ASN A 535 -34.95 -27.06 15.33
CA ASN A 535 -36.09 -27.88 15.73
C ASN A 535 -36.88 -28.34 14.50
N GLY A 536 -37.38 -29.57 14.54
CA GLY A 536 -37.98 -30.25 13.38
C GLY A 536 -39.51 -30.19 13.35
N GLY A 537 -40.06 -30.19 12.13
CA GLY A 537 -41.48 -30.36 11.84
C GLY A 537 -41.66 -30.47 10.32
N VAL A 538 -42.47 -31.42 9.87
CA VAL A 538 -42.68 -31.68 8.43
C VAL A 538 -44.14 -31.41 8.08
N ASP A 539 -44.38 -30.51 7.14
CA ASP A 539 -45.57 -30.52 6.29
C ASP A 539 -45.22 -29.91 4.92
N MET A 540 -45.94 -30.28 3.85
CA MET A 540 -45.65 -29.83 2.48
C MET A 540 -46.70 -28.85 1.95
N GLY A 541 -46.26 -27.63 1.66
CA GLY A 541 -47.06 -26.59 1.01
C GLY A 541 -46.33 -25.25 0.86
N SER A 542 -45.39 -24.95 1.76
CA SER A 542 -44.48 -23.81 1.68
C SER A 542 -43.08 -24.21 1.18
N VAL A 543 -42.30 -23.23 0.73
CA VAL A 543 -40.86 -23.41 0.53
C VAL A 543 -40.23 -23.81 1.87
N SER A 544 -39.47 -24.91 1.89
CA SER A 544 -38.96 -25.45 3.15
C SER A 544 -37.92 -24.53 3.80
N GLN A 545 -37.95 -24.47 5.13
CA GLN A 545 -36.95 -23.73 5.92
C GLN A 545 -35.52 -24.22 5.59
N ALA A 546 -35.35 -25.53 5.40
CA ALA A 546 -34.10 -26.15 4.96
C ALA A 546 -33.59 -25.64 3.60
N TYR A 547 -34.47 -25.17 2.69
CA TYR A 547 -34.03 -24.52 1.47
C TYR A 547 -33.65 -23.05 1.70
N LEU A 548 -34.38 -22.31 2.53
CA LEU A 548 -34.04 -20.93 2.94
C LEU A 548 -32.70 -20.85 3.72
N GLU A 549 -32.31 -21.94 4.36
CA GLU A 549 -31.05 -22.13 5.09
C GLU A 549 -29.98 -22.90 4.28
N SER A 550 -30.26 -23.23 3.00
CA SER A 550 -29.34 -23.98 2.15
C SER A 550 -28.11 -23.16 1.74
N GLU A 551 -27.00 -23.84 1.47
CA GLU A 551 -25.74 -23.22 1.04
C GLU A 551 -25.87 -22.36 -0.24
N PRO A 552 -26.66 -22.73 -1.27
CA PRO A 552 -26.92 -21.83 -2.40
C PRO A 552 -27.56 -20.49 -1.99
N VAL A 553 -28.53 -20.50 -1.05
CA VAL A 553 -29.20 -19.27 -0.57
C VAL A 553 -28.24 -18.44 0.29
N LYS A 554 -27.48 -19.06 1.20
CA LYS A 554 -26.46 -18.38 2.01
C LYS A 554 -25.37 -17.75 1.15
N GLY A 555 -24.76 -18.50 0.24
CA GLY A 555 -23.74 -18.01 -0.68
C GLY A 555 -24.24 -16.87 -1.57
N ALA A 556 -25.49 -16.97 -2.04
CA ALA A 556 -26.13 -15.91 -2.82
C ALA A 556 -26.35 -14.63 -2.00
N ARG A 557 -26.75 -14.72 -0.71
CA ARG A 557 -26.83 -13.56 0.20
C ARG A 557 -25.45 -12.92 0.42
N SER A 558 -24.45 -13.72 0.81
CA SER A 558 -23.08 -13.23 1.06
C SER A 558 -22.47 -12.53 -0.14
N LEU A 559 -22.69 -13.05 -1.35
CA LEU A 559 -22.27 -12.40 -2.59
C LEU A 559 -22.96 -11.05 -2.80
N ILE A 560 -24.27 -10.95 -2.61
CA ILE A 560 -24.98 -9.67 -2.80
C ILE A 560 -24.44 -8.60 -1.83
N SER A 561 -24.13 -8.96 -0.59
CA SER A 561 -23.47 -8.05 0.37
C SER A 561 -22.08 -7.62 -0.09
N GLU A 562 -21.28 -8.54 -0.64
CA GLU A 562 -19.97 -8.22 -1.20
C GLU A 562 -20.07 -7.30 -2.42
N LEU A 563 -21.01 -7.58 -3.34
CA LEU A 563 -21.29 -6.74 -4.51
C LEU A 563 -21.77 -5.35 -4.11
N CYS A 564 -22.65 -5.22 -3.11
CA CYS A 564 -23.05 -3.91 -2.56
C CYS A 564 -21.86 -3.12 -2.02
N ARG A 565 -20.94 -3.75 -1.29
CA ARG A 565 -19.70 -3.11 -0.79
C ARG A 565 -18.78 -2.67 -1.94
N GLN A 566 -18.64 -3.48 -2.99
CA GLN A 566 -17.85 -3.14 -4.18
C GLN A 566 -18.49 -2.03 -5.03
N PHE A 567 -19.81 -2.03 -5.20
CA PHE A 567 -20.52 -0.99 -5.94
C PHE A 567 -20.52 0.35 -5.18
N TYR A 568 -20.43 0.32 -3.84
CA TYR A 568 -20.22 1.52 -3.04
C TYR A 568 -18.82 2.12 -3.24
N SER A 569 -17.75 1.30 -3.21
CA SER A 569 -16.40 1.80 -3.49
C SER A 569 -16.19 2.26 -4.94
N LEU A 570 -17.03 1.80 -5.88
CA LEU A 570 -17.11 2.28 -7.27
C LEU A 570 -18.04 3.49 -7.45
N GLY A 571 -18.75 3.95 -6.42
CA GLY A 571 -19.64 5.12 -6.47
C GLY A 571 -20.98 4.91 -7.18
N TRP A 572 -21.38 3.66 -7.44
CA TRP A 572 -22.61 3.30 -8.17
C TRP A 572 -23.85 3.21 -7.29
N VAL A 573 -23.67 2.79 -6.04
CA VAL A 573 -24.71 2.77 -5.00
C VAL A 573 -24.18 3.56 -3.81
N SER A 574 -24.96 4.50 -3.27
CA SER A 574 -24.46 5.46 -2.28
C SER A 574 -25.49 5.73 -1.20
N GLY A 575 -25.09 5.51 0.06
CA GLY A 575 -26.01 5.57 1.20
C GLY A 575 -27.16 4.59 1.03
N THR A 576 -28.37 5.11 0.83
CA THR A 576 -29.59 4.31 0.60
C THR A 576 -29.93 4.10 -0.88
N GLY A 577 -29.28 4.83 -1.79
CA GLY A 577 -29.53 4.75 -3.24
C GLY A 577 -28.98 3.47 -3.86
N GLY A 578 -29.68 2.97 -4.87
CA GLY A 578 -29.31 1.80 -5.66
C GLY A 578 -29.95 0.53 -5.10
N SER A 579 -30.05 -0.51 -5.91
CA SER A 579 -30.60 -1.79 -5.46
C SER A 579 -30.15 -2.92 -6.35
N ILE A 580 -30.00 -4.11 -5.78
CA ILE A 580 -29.60 -5.34 -6.48
C ILE A 580 -30.56 -6.46 -6.11
N THR A 581 -30.86 -7.30 -7.11
CA THR A 581 -31.63 -8.52 -6.94
C THR A 581 -31.08 -9.64 -7.82
N MET A 582 -31.18 -10.87 -7.33
CA MET A 582 -30.54 -12.03 -7.96
C MET A 582 -31.32 -13.30 -7.63
N LYS A 583 -31.50 -14.17 -8.62
CA LYS A 583 -32.02 -15.52 -8.45
C LYS A 583 -30.96 -16.42 -7.84
N VAL A 584 -31.36 -17.20 -6.85
CA VAL A 584 -30.52 -18.23 -6.24
C VAL A 584 -30.29 -19.33 -7.28
N HIS A 585 -29.04 -19.45 -7.75
CA HIS A 585 -28.67 -20.43 -8.76
C HIS A 585 -28.60 -21.84 -8.15
N ASP A 586 -29.72 -22.55 -8.18
CA ASP A 586 -29.81 -23.96 -7.87
C ASP A 586 -30.08 -24.76 -9.16
N SER A 587 -29.20 -25.70 -9.49
CA SER A 587 -29.30 -26.55 -10.69
C SER A 587 -30.39 -27.61 -10.60
N SER A 588 -30.97 -27.85 -9.42
CA SER A 588 -32.12 -28.75 -9.24
C SER A 588 -33.47 -28.07 -9.48
N ILE A 589 -33.53 -26.72 -9.51
CA ILE A 589 -34.78 -25.95 -9.60
C ILE A 589 -34.78 -25.10 -10.90
N PRO A 590 -35.84 -25.18 -11.74
CA PRO A 590 -35.95 -24.38 -12.95
C PRO A 590 -35.85 -22.86 -12.69
N LYS A 591 -35.15 -22.12 -13.56
CA LYS A 591 -34.94 -20.65 -13.47
C LYS A 591 -36.22 -19.82 -13.20
N PRO A 592 -37.43 -20.17 -13.70
CA PRO A 592 -38.66 -19.46 -13.33
C PRO A 592 -39.10 -19.65 -11.87
N GLN A 593 -38.70 -20.76 -11.23
CA GLN A 593 -39.12 -21.18 -9.88
C GLN A 593 -38.04 -20.94 -8.80
N GLN A 594 -36.82 -20.59 -9.18
CA GLN A 594 -35.74 -20.21 -8.27
C GLN A 594 -36.12 -18.97 -7.43
N LEU A 595 -35.73 -18.98 -6.15
CA LEU A 595 -35.91 -17.87 -5.21
C LEU A 595 -35.20 -16.60 -5.70
N ILE A 596 -35.82 -15.45 -5.48
CA ILE A 596 -35.28 -14.13 -5.79
C ILE A 596 -34.82 -13.48 -4.48
N LEU A 597 -33.52 -13.22 -4.33
CA LEU A 597 -33.01 -12.36 -3.26
C LEU A 597 -33.10 -10.90 -3.67
N MET A 598 -33.44 -10.01 -2.75
CA MET A 598 -33.55 -8.58 -3.01
C MET A 598 -33.02 -7.72 -1.86
N SER A 599 -32.20 -6.73 -2.21
CA SER A 599 -31.66 -5.76 -1.25
C SER A 599 -32.77 -4.82 -0.76
N PRO A 600 -32.86 -4.51 0.56
CA PRO A 600 -33.87 -3.61 1.11
C PRO A 600 -33.69 -2.14 0.68
N SER A 601 -34.79 -1.39 0.67
CA SER A 601 -34.80 0.08 0.54
C SER A 601 -34.49 0.74 1.89
N GLY A 602 -33.84 1.91 1.85
CA GLY A 602 -33.61 2.75 3.04
C GLY A 602 -32.46 2.33 3.97
N VAL A 603 -31.62 1.37 3.59
CA VAL A 603 -30.42 0.96 4.37
C VAL A 603 -29.13 1.37 3.68
N GLN A 604 -28.07 1.56 4.48
CA GLN A 604 -26.68 1.74 4.01
C GLN A 604 -26.20 0.47 3.27
N LYS A 605 -26.06 0.56 1.94
CA LYS A 605 -25.70 -0.60 1.11
C LYS A 605 -24.31 -1.16 1.43
N GLU A 606 -23.40 -0.31 1.88
CA GLU A 606 -22.04 -0.67 2.27
C GLU A 606 -21.94 -1.41 3.61
N ARG A 607 -23.03 -1.42 4.39
CA ARG A 607 -23.16 -2.08 5.70
C ARG A 607 -24.28 -3.13 5.73
N MET A 608 -24.61 -3.68 4.56
CA MET A 608 -25.66 -4.69 4.41
C MET A 608 -25.11 -6.07 4.73
N GLU A 609 -25.60 -6.69 5.79
CA GLU A 609 -25.24 -8.07 6.11
C GLU A 609 -26.13 -9.07 5.35
N PRO A 610 -25.69 -10.34 5.18
CA PRO A 610 -26.45 -11.36 4.44
C PRO A 610 -27.90 -11.55 4.93
N GLU A 611 -28.12 -11.33 6.23
CA GLU A 611 -29.40 -11.45 6.93
C GLU A 611 -30.35 -10.26 6.69
N ASP A 612 -29.85 -9.13 6.16
CA ASP A 612 -30.66 -7.93 5.87
C ASP A 612 -31.52 -8.05 4.60
N MET A 613 -31.45 -9.18 3.89
CA MET A 613 -32.07 -9.35 2.56
C MET A 613 -33.46 -9.96 2.61
N TYR A 614 -34.33 -9.49 1.71
CA TYR A 614 -35.60 -10.14 1.43
C TYR A 614 -35.40 -11.38 0.56
N VAL A 615 -36.20 -12.42 0.83
CA VAL A 615 -36.34 -13.59 -0.03
C VAL A 615 -37.75 -13.59 -0.60
N LEU A 616 -37.84 -13.59 -1.93
CA LEU A 616 -39.08 -13.62 -2.69
C LEU A 616 -39.18 -14.94 -3.48
N SER A 617 -40.40 -15.35 -3.78
CA SER A 617 -40.69 -16.44 -4.71
C SER A 617 -40.38 -16.05 -6.17
N GLY A 618 -40.39 -17.01 -7.09
CA GLY A 618 -40.18 -16.75 -8.53
C GLY A 618 -41.23 -15.83 -9.18
N ASP A 619 -42.42 -15.74 -8.58
CA ASP A 619 -43.53 -14.83 -8.92
C ASP A 619 -43.52 -13.51 -8.12
N GLY A 620 -42.59 -13.33 -7.18
CA GLY A 620 -42.36 -12.05 -6.47
C GLY A 620 -43.11 -11.88 -5.14
N ALA A 621 -43.74 -12.92 -4.60
CA ALA A 621 -44.30 -12.88 -3.24
C ALA A 621 -43.18 -12.99 -2.19
N ILE A 622 -43.26 -12.21 -1.10
CA ILE A 622 -42.25 -12.23 -0.03
C ILE A 622 -42.41 -13.51 0.80
N ILE A 623 -41.38 -14.36 0.81
CA ILE A 623 -41.30 -15.58 1.63
C ILE A 623 -40.61 -15.29 2.97
N SER A 624 -39.58 -14.44 2.96
CA SER A 624 -38.82 -14.09 4.16
C SER A 624 -38.40 -12.63 4.14
N SER A 625 -38.50 -11.98 5.29
CA SER A 625 -38.10 -10.59 5.52
C SER A 625 -37.03 -10.52 6.60
N PRO A 626 -36.05 -9.60 6.51
CA PRO A 626 -35.04 -9.40 7.55
C PRO A 626 -35.66 -9.02 8.89
N SER A 627 -34.95 -9.32 9.99
CA SER A 627 -35.41 -9.03 11.34
C SER A 627 -35.34 -7.52 11.66
N PRO A 628 -36.31 -6.97 12.43
CA PRO A 628 -36.29 -5.56 12.79
C PRO A 628 -35.18 -5.28 13.81
N LYS A 629 -34.12 -4.58 13.37
CA LYS A 629 -33.06 -4.06 14.25
C LYS A 629 -33.67 -3.06 15.26
N PRO A 630 -33.19 -3.01 16.51
CA PRO A 630 -33.78 -2.18 17.56
C PRO A 630 -33.73 -0.67 17.27
N TYR A 631 -34.54 0.10 18.01
CA TYR A 631 -34.66 1.55 17.91
C TYR A 631 -33.28 2.25 17.94
N PRO A 632 -32.99 3.24 17.07
CA PRO A 632 -33.93 4.10 16.32
C PRO A 632 -34.33 3.60 14.93
N HIS A 633 -33.91 2.41 14.52
CA HIS A 633 -34.14 1.95 13.15
C HIS A 633 -35.61 1.58 12.92
N LYS A 634 -36.19 2.09 11.84
CA LYS A 634 -37.46 1.56 11.30
C LYS A 634 -37.19 0.17 10.72
N PRO A 635 -38.17 -0.76 10.72
CA PRO A 635 -38.04 -1.98 9.94
C PRO A 635 -37.75 -1.60 8.48
N PRO A 636 -36.80 -2.28 7.81
CA PRO A 636 -36.51 -2.02 6.41
C PRO A 636 -37.76 -2.26 5.55
N LYS A 637 -37.76 -1.69 4.35
CA LYS A 637 -38.76 -1.98 3.31
C LYS A 637 -38.15 -2.87 2.24
N CYS A 638 -38.97 -3.69 1.60
CA CYS A 638 -38.61 -4.27 0.31
C CYS A 638 -38.39 -3.15 -0.71
N SER A 639 -37.52 -3.35 -1.70
CA SER A 639 -37.07 -2.27 -2.58
C SER A 639 -38.23 -1.62 -3.33
N ASP A 640 -38.30 -0.29 -3.39
CA ASP A 640 -39.32 0.42 -4.18
C ASP A 640 -39.16 0.12 -5.70
N CYS A 641 -37.93 -0.16 -6.15
CA CYS A 641 -37.58 -0.79 -7.43
C CYS A 641 -38.20 -2.18 -7.72
N ALA A 642 -38.79 -2.88 -6.75
CA ALA A 642 -39.20 -4.28 -6.91
C ALA A 642 -40.11 -4.56 -8.13
N PRO A 643 -41.12 -3.72 -8.47
CA PRO A 643 -41.96 -3.95 -9.65
C PRO A 643 -41.16 -3.90 -10.97
N LEU A 644 -40.16 -3.02 -11.05
CA LEU A 644 -39.30 -2.85 -12.22
C LEU A 644 -38.41 -4.08 -12.42
N PHE A 645 -37.84 -4.58 -11.32
CA PHE A 645 -37.08 -5.82 -11.30
C PHE A 645 -37.93 -7.02 -11.73
N MET A 646 -39.17 -7.14 -11.26
CA MET A 646 -40.07 -8.20 -11.70
C MET A 646 -40.43 -8.08 -13.19
N LYS A 647 -40.58 -6.87 -13.75
CA LYS A 647 -40.71 -6.70 -15.22
C LYS A 647 -39.49 -7.25 -15.98
N ALA A 648 -38.27 -6.97 -15.52
CA ALA A 648 -37.06 -7.55 -16.14
C ALA A 648 -37.02 -9.09 -16.00
N TYR A 649 -37.41 -9.63 -14.84
CA TYR A 649 -37.52 -11.08 -14.65
C TYR A 649 -38.54 -11.74 -15.58
N HIS A 650 -39.72 -11.16 -15.78
CA HIS A 650 -40.76 -11.72 -16.66
C HIS A 650 -40.52 -11.47 -18.15
N MET A 651 -40.07 -10.28 -18.55
CA MET A 651 -39.94 -9.87 -19.97
C MET A 651 -38.57 -10.19 -20.60
N ARG A 652 -37.58 -10.59 -19.78
CA ARG A 652 -36.22 -10.95 -20.23
C ARG A 652 -35.66 -12.21 -19.59
N ASN A 653 -36.42 -12.94 -18.77
CA ASN A 653 -35.98 -14.16 -18.08
C ASN A 653 -34.65 -13.96 -17.32
N ALA A 654 -34.46 -12.80 -16.70
CA ALA A 654 -33.20 -12.44 -16.04
C ALA A 654 -32.82 -13.45 -14.92
N GLY A 655 -31.52 -13.53 -14.63
CA GLY A 655 -30.98 -14.12 -13.40
C GLY A 655 -30.72 -13.05 -12.34
N ALA A 656 -30.12 -11.92 -12.73
CA ALA A 656 -29.87 -10.80 -11.83
C ALA A 656 -30.18 -9.46 -12.49
N VAL A 657 -30.55 -8.48 -11.67
CA VAL A 657 -30.85 -7.09 -12.05
C VAL A 657 -30.16 -6.14 -11.07
N ILE A 658 -29.53 -5.10 -11.58
CA ILE A 658 -28.82 -4.07 -10.83
C ILE A 658 -29.42 -2.71 -11.18
N HIS A 659 -29.66 -1.89 -10.17
CA HIS A 659 -29.97 -0.48 -10.29
C HIS A 659 -28.82 0.35 -9.66
N SER A 660 -28.26 1.25 -10.46
CA SER A 660 -27.13 2.11 -10.13
C SER A 660 -27.49 3.58 -10.37
N HIS A 661 -27.03 4.48 -9.48
CA HIS A 661 -27.12 5.93 -9.62
C HIS A 661 -25.77 6.57 -9.98
N GLY A 662 -24.83 5.79 -10.52
CA GLY A 662 -23.49 6.29 -10.87
C GLY A 662 -23.54 7.60 -11.67
N MET A 663 -22.70 8.56 -11.29
CA MET A 663 -22.80 9.96 -11.72
C MET A 663 -22.70 10.11 -13.24
N GLU A 664 -21.80 9.34 -13.87
CA GLU A 664 -21.65 9.20 -15.31
C GLU A 664 -22.92 8.69 -16.01
N SER A 665 -23.70 7.78 -15.42
CA SER A 665 -25.00 7.37 -15.99
C SER A 665 -26.03 8.51 -15.97
N CYS A 666 -26.03 9.35 -14.93
CA CYS A 666 -26.86 10.55 -14.89
C CYS A 666 -26.40 11.58 -15.93
N LEU A 667 -25.10 11.92 -15.95
CA LEU A 667 -24.52 12.91 -16.85
C LEU A 667 -24.68 12.54 -18.34
N ALA A 668 -24.58 11.24 -18.68
CA ALA A 668 -24.83 10.76 -20.05
C ALA A 668 -26.26 11.09 -20.53
N THR A 669 -27.26 11.10 -19.63
CA THR A 669 -28.64 11.53 -19.96
C THR A 669 -28.84 13.05 -19.97
N MET A 670 -27.89 13.81 -19.43
CA MET A 670 -27.94 15.28 -19.35
C MET A 670 -27.22 15.98 -20.50
N ILE A 671 -26.19 15.38 -21.11
CA ILE A 671 -25.43 15.98 -22.21
C ILE A 671 -26.33 16.40 -23.38
N ASN A 672 -27.32 15.57 -23.72
CA ASN A 672 -28.30 15.85 -24.77
C ASN A 672 -29.74 15.64 -24.25
N PRO A 673 -30.37 16.67 -23.62
CA PRO A 673 -31.67 16.53 -22.97
C PRO A 673 -32.83 16.13 -23.90
N HIS A 674 -32.68 16.31 -25.21
CA HIS A 674 -33.71 15.98 -26.21
C HIS A 674 -33.61 14.56 -26.77
N LEU A 675 -32.54 13.82 -26.49
CA LEU A 675 -32.39 12.44 -26.95
C LEU A 675 -33.18 11.47 -26.03
N LYS A 676 -33.79 10.47 -26.67
CA LYS A 676 -34.50 9.35 -26.02
C LYS A 676 -33.66 8.08 -25.96
N GLU A 677 -32.43 8.14 -26.45
CA GLU A 677 -31.50 7.04 -26.62
C GLU A 677 -30.08 7.55 -26.39
N PHE A 678 -29.26 6.76 -25.69
CA PHE A 678 -27.81 6.90 -25.69
C PHE A 678 -27.22 5.93 -26.73
N ARG A 679 -26.27 6.41 -27.53
CA ARG A 679 -25.66 5.68 -28.65
C ARG A 679 -24.14 5.81 -28.60
N ILE A 680 -23.43 4.69 -28.76
CA ILE A 680 -21.95 4.64 -28.82
C ILE A 680 -21.48 3.46 -29.67
N THR A 681 -20.32 3.57 -30.32
CA THR A 681 -19.76 2.54 -31.20
C THR A 681 -18.22 2.57 -31.19
N HIS A 682 -17.55 1.58 -31.80
CA HIS A 682 -16.09 1.53 -31.98
C HIS A 682 -15.26 1.54 -30.68
N MET A 683 -15.84 1.07 -29.58
CA MET A 683 -15.19 0.96 -28.26
C MET A 683 -15.03 -0.50 -27.85
N GLU A 684 -13.84 -0.88 -27.36
CA GLU A 684 -13.51 -2.28 -27.02
C GLU A 684 -14.45 -2.88 -25.97
N MET A 685 -14.91 -2.07 -25.00
CA MET A 685 -15.81 -2.49 -23.94
C MET A 685 -17.23 -2.86 -24.43
N ILE A 686 -17.61 -2.52 -25.67
CA ILE A 686 -18.90 -2.96 -26.26
C ILE A 686 -18.94 -4.49 -26.40
N LYS A 687 -17.80 -5.16 -26.64
CA LYS A 687 -17.69 -6.63 -26.65
C LYS A 687 -18.07 -7.29 -25.32
N GLY A 688 -18.01 -6.53 -24.21
CA GLY A 688 -18.44 -6.99 -22.89
C GLY A 688 -19.95 -7.09 -22.74
N ILE A 689 -20.73 -6.56 -23.70
CA ILE A 689 -22.20 -6.55 -23.71
C ILE A 689 -22.71 -7.66 -24.64
N GLN A 690 -23.74 -8.37 -24.18
CA GLN A 690 -24.29 -9.54 -24.87
C GLN A 690 -24.84 -9.15 -26.25
N GLY A 691 -24.46 -9.91 -27.29
CA GLY A 691 -24.93 -9.69 -28.66
C GLY A 691 -24.31 -8.51 -29.43
N HIS A 692 -23.22 -7.91 -28.92
CA HIS A 692 -22.53 -6.79 -29.57
C HIS A 692 -21.02 -7.07 -29.73
N GLY A 693 -20.44 -6.64 -30.85
CA GLY A 693 -19.00 -6.62 -31.15
C GLY A 693 -18.42 -5.21 -31.21
N TYR A 694 -17.13 -5.09 -31.53
CA TYR A 694 -16.40 -3.81 -31.54
C TYR A 694 -16.98 -2.75 -32.50
N TYR A 695 -17.41 -3.17 -33.69
CA TYR A 695 -17.95 -2.29 -34.72
C TYR A 695 -19.47 -2.05 -34.60
N ASP A 696 -20.15 -2.73 -33.68
CA ASP A 696 -21.60 -2.59 -33.54
C ASP A 696 -21.95 -1.26 -32.84
N GLU A 697 -23.16 -0.78 -33.09
CA GLU A 697 -23.74 0.34 -32.35
C GLU A 697 -24.45 -0.20 -31.11
N LEU A 698 -24.04 0.27 -29.94
CA LEU A 698 -24.74 0.05 -28.68
C LEU A 698 -25.80 1.14 -28.51
N VAL A 699 -27.07 0.75 -28.48
CA VAL A 699 -28.22 1.65 -28.28
C VAL A 699 -28.90 1.34 -26.94
N ILE A 700 -29.01 2.34 -26.07
CA ILE A 700 -29.63 2.24 -24.74
C ILE A 700 -30.79 3.23 -24.68
N PRO A 701 -32.05 2.80 -24.48
CA PRO A 701 -33.17 3.73 -24.32
C PRO A 701 -33.06 4.54 -23.02
N ILE A 702 -33.48 5.80 -23.09
CA ILE A 702 -33.59 6.74 -21.97
C ILE A 702 -35.09 6.97 -21.72
N ILE A 703 -35.56 6.71 -20.50
CA ILE A 703 -36.90 7.09 -20.04
C ILE A 703 -36.83 8.32 -19.11
N GLU A 704 -37.90 9.11 -19.12
CA GLU A 704 -38.02 10.25 -18.20
C GLU A 704 -38.30 9.78 -16.77
N ASN A 705 -37.78 10.51 -15.79
CA ASN A 705 -37.94 10.21 -14.38
C ASN A 705 -39.31 10.67 -13.83
N THR A 706 -39.83 9.97 -12.84
CA THR A 706 -41.10 10.24 -12.16
C THR A 706 -40.88 10.57 -10.68
N ALA A 707 -41.94 11.02 -9.98
CA ALA A 707 -41.84 11.34 -8.55
C ALA A 707 -41.72 10.09 -7.66
N TYR A 708 -42.22 8.95 -8.15
CA TYR A 708 -42.13 7.66 -7.48
C TYR A 708 -41.62 6.58 -8.46
N GLU A 709 -40.72 5.70 -7.99
CA GLU A 709 -40.08 4.67 -8.83
C GLU A 709 -41.11 3.72 -9.48
N ASN A 710 -42.17 3.36 -8.75
CA ASN A 710 -43.21 2.46 -9.24
C ASN A 710 -43.93 2.98 -10.50
N GLU A 711 -44.01 4.30 -10.73
CA GLU A 711 -44.58 4.91 -11.92
C GLU A 711 -43.72 4.67 -13.18
N LEU A 712 -42.41 4.41 -13.03
CA LEU A 712 -41.51 4.06 -14.13
C LEU A 712 -41.83 2.68 -14.74
N THR A 713 -42.55 1.81 -14.03
CA THR A 713 -42.76 0.40 -14.40
C THR A 713 -43.30 0.21 -15.82
N ASP A 714 -44.25 1.04 -16.24
CA ASP A 714 -44.86 0.97 -17.58
C ASP A 714 -43.99 1.61 -18.66
N SER A 715 -43.23 2.65 -18.32
CA SER A 715 -42.24 3.28 -19.22
C SER A 715 -41.07 2.33 -19.48
N LEU A 716 -40.59 1.66 -18.44
CA LEU A 716 -39.58 0.61 -18.53
C LEU A 716 -40.08 -0.58 -19.37
N ALA A 717 -41.30 -1.05 -19.14
CA ALA A 717 -41.89 -2.13 -19.94
C ALA A 717 -41.97 -1.77 -21.43
N LYS A 718 -42.41 -0.55 -21.77
CA LYS A 718 -42.46 -0.05 -23.17
C LYS A 718 -41.06 0.08 -23.78
N ALA A 719 -40.06 0.52 -23.02
CA ALA A 719 -38.66 0.55 -23.48
C ALA A 719 -38.11 -0.87 -23.73
N ILE A 720 -38.42 -1.82 -22.85
CA ILE A 720 -38.05 -3.24 -23.00
C ILE A 720 -38.75 -3.87 -24.21
N GLU A 721 -39.99 -3.48 -24.53
CA GLU A 721 -40.71 -3.96 -25.71
C GLU A 721 -40.15 -3.34 -27.02
N ALA A 722 -39.91 -2.02 -27.03
CA ALA A 722 -39.39 -1.31 -28.20
C ALA A 722 -37.94 -1.66 -28.56
N TYR A 723 -37.11 -2.02 -27.58
CA TYR A 723 -35.68 -2.33 -27.76
C TYR A 723 -35.39 -3.81 -27.43
N PRO A 724 -35.78 -4.78 -28.27
CA PRO A 724 -35.66 -6.22 -27.98
C PRO A 724 -34.22 -6.68 -27.68
N LYS A 725 -33.22 -5.99 -28.24
CA LYS A 725 -31.79 -6.28 -28.03
C LYS A 725 -31.17 -5.66 -26.76
N THR A 726 -31.83 -4.72 -26.08
CA THR A 726 -31.19 -4.05 -24.93
C THR A 726 -31.13 -4.96 -23.70
N THR A 727 -30.04 -4.83 -22.94
CA THR A 727 -29.85 -5.39 -21.59
C THR A 727 -29.87 -4.31 -20.49
N ALA A 728 -30.15 -3.05 -20.86
CA ALA A 728 -30.29 -1.94 -19.92
C ALA A 728 -31.27 -0.84 -20.37
N VAL A 729 -31.72 -0.02 -19.42
CA VAL A 729 -32.48 1.23 -19.64
C VAL A 729 -31.95 2.32 -18.72
N LEU A 730 -31.69 3.50 -19.27
CA LEU A 730 -31.33 4.72 -18.53
C LEU A 730 -32.59 5.47 -18.08
N VAL A 731 -32.53 6.08 -16.88
CA VAL A 731 -33.58 6.97 -16.37
C VAL A 731 -32.98 8.35 -16.14
N ARG A 732 -33.53 9.37 -16.81
CA ARG A 732 -32.93 10.71 -16.89
C ARG A 732 -32.73 11.34 -15.51
N ASN A 733 -31.52 11.83 -15.23
CA ASN A 733 -31.13 12.43 -13.94
C ASN A 733 -31.32 11.50 -12.72
N HIS A 734 -31.40 10.17 -12.92
CA HIS A 734 -31.68 9.20 -11.87
C HIS A 734 -30.64 8.08 -11.83
N GLY A 735 -30.37 7.42 -12.96
CA GLY A 735 -29.46 6.27 -13.01
C GLY A 735 -29.75 5.28 -14.14
N ILE A 736 -29.37 4.02 -13.94
CA ILE A 736 -29.53 2.92 -14.91
C ILE A 736 -30.10 1.66 -14.27
N TYR A 737 -30.89 0.90 -15.02
CA TYR A 737 -31.28 -0.48 -14.72
C TYR A 737 -30.63 -1.43 -15.72
N VAL A 738 -29.91 -2.44 -15.24
CA VAL A 738 -29.12 -3.41 -16.04
C VAL A 738 -29.47 -4.84 -15.62
N TRP A 739 -29.64 -5.77 -16.57
CA TRP A 739 -29.97 -7.17 -16.28
C TRP A 739 -29.13 -8.18 -17.07
N GLY A 740 -29.05 -9.41 -16.57
CA GLY A 740 -28.40 -10.54 -17.26
C GLY A 740 -28.78 -11.90 -16.69
N ASP A 741 -28.39 -12.97 -17.37
CA ASP A 741 -28.88 -14.34 -17.15
C ASP A 741 -28.48 -15.03 -15.84
N SER A 742 -27.41 -14.61 -15.17
CA SER A 742 -26.78 -15.27 -14.01
C SER A 742 -25.85 -14.28 -13.27
N TRP A 743 -25.06 -14.78 -12.31
CA TRP A 743 -23.88 -14.08 -11.78
C TRP A 743 -22.55 -14.81 -12.02
N ILE A 744 -22.58 -16.14 -12.23
CA ILE A 744 -21.38 -17.01 -12.29
C ILE A 744 -20.77 -17.10 -13.70
N SER A 745 -21.53 -16.84 -14.77
CA SER A 745 -21.12 -17.13 -16.16
C SER A 745 -19.75 -16.54 -16.49
N ALA A 746 -18.78 -17.42 -16.73
CA ALA A 746 -17.39 -17.09 -16.48
C ALA A 746 -16.76 -16.18 -17.54
N LYS A 747 -15.95 -15.22 -17.06
CA LYS A 747 -14.98 -14.39 -17.79
C LYS A 747 -15.51 -13.36 -18.79
N THR A 748 -16.76 -13.46 -19.28
CA THR A 748 -17.36 -12.42 -20.14
C THR A 748 -18.89 -12.43 -20.05
N GLN A 749 -19.50 -11.24 -20.04
CA GLN A 749 -20.96 -11.00 -20.05
C GLN A 749 -21.73 -11.50 -18.82
N MET A 750 -22.01 -10.60 -17.85
CA MET A 750 -23.05 -10.70 -16.80
C MET A 750 -23.20 -9.35 -16.06
N PRO A 751 -24.25 -9.08 -15.26
CA PRO A 751 -24.67 -7.70 -14.99
C PRO A 751 -23.67 -6.83 -14.19
N LYS A 752 -22.76 -7.39 -13.38
CA LYS A 752 -21.61 -6.61 -12.87
C LYS A 752 -20.74 -6.10 -14.02
N VAL A 753 -20.29 -7.00 -14.91
CA VAL A 753 -19.47 -6.65 -16.08
C VAL A 753 -20.24 -5.78 -17.07
N PHE A 754 -21.56 -5.98 -17.25
CA PHE A 754 -22.37 -5.04 -18.04
C PHE A 754 -22.39 -3.65 -17.39
N SER A 755 -22.55 -3.56 -16.07
CA SER A 755 -22.47 -2.29 -15.33
C SER A 755 -21.08 -1.66 -15.48
N GLU A 756 -19.99 -2.43 -15.37
CA GLU A 756 -18.61 -1.97 -15.60
C GLU A 756 -18.45 -1.43 -17.03
N CYS A 757 -18.97 -2.14 -18.03
CA CYS A 757 -18.95 -1.72 -19.44
C CYS A 757 -19.81 -0.47 -19.67
N TYR A 758 -21.03 -0.42 -19.16
CA TYR A 758 -21.94 0.73 -19.32
C TYR A 758 -21.39 1.98 -18.64
N HIS A 759 -20.98 1.91 -17.38
CA HIS A 759 -20.37 3.04 -16.67
C HIS A 759 -19.05 3.49 -17.31
N TYR A 760 -18.21 2.57 -17.80
CA TYR A 760 -17.03 2.92 -18.61
C TYR A 760 -17.41 3.63 -19.91
N LEU A 761 -18.44 3.16 -20.62
CA LEU A 761 -18.87 3.75 -21.90
C LEU A 761 -19.54 5.13 -21.70
N PHE A 762 -20.21 5.36 -20.56
CA PHE A 762 -20.70 6.69 -20.18
C PHE A 762 -19.54 7.63 -19.84
N ASP A 763 -18.59 7.20 -19.01
CA ASP A 763 -17.39 7.97 -18.67
C ASP A 763 -16.55 8.31 -19.93
N ALA A 764 -16.41 7.34 -20.85
CA ALA A 764 -15.76 7.55 -22.15
C ALA A 764 -16.54 8.56 -23.02
N ALA A 765 -17.86 8.48 -23.11
CA ALA A 765 -18.68 9.44 -23.85
C ALA A 765 -18.60 10.86 -23.25
N ILE A 766 -18.65 10.98 -21.92
CA ILE A 766 -18.49 12.27 -21.20
C ILE A 766 -17.11 12.86 -21.49
N LYS A 767 -16.04 12.05 -21.45
CA LYS A 767 -14.68 12.49 -21.74
C LYS A 767 -14.48 12.87 -23.21
N LEU A 768 -15.08 12.14 -24.15
CA LEU A 768 -15.09 12.50 -25.57
C LEU A 768 -15.82 13.83 -25.79
N HIS A 769 -17.00 14.01 -25.17
CA HIS A 769 -17.75 15.27 -25.20
C HIS A 769 -16.94 16.46 -24.64
N GLN A 770 -16.28 16.28 -23.51
CA GLN A 770 -15.40 17.29 -22.89
C GLN A 770 -14.18 17.65 -23.76
N LEU A 771 -13.73 16.74 -24.62
CA LEU A 771 -12.67 16.96 -25.61
C LEU A 771 -13.20 17.51 -26.96
N GLY A 772 -14.51 17.74 -27.09
CA GLY A 772 -15.14 18.20 -28.32
C GLY A 772 -15.26 17.13 -29.43
N LEU A 773 -15.20 15.85 -29.07
CA LEU A 773 -15.32 14.71 -29.97
C LEU A 773 -16.69 14.03 -29.83
N ASP A 774 -17.28 13.63 -30.95
CA ASP A 774 -18.51 12.85 -30.97
C ASP A 774 -18.21 11.36 -30.72
N TRP A 775 -18.96 10.73 -29.82
CA TRP A 775 -18.86 9.30 -29.46
C TRP A 775 -19.90 8.43 -30.18
N SER A 776 -20.89 9.06 -30.83
CA SER A 776 -21.88 8.40 -31.69
C SER A 776 -21.40 8.29 -33.14
N THR A 777 -20.63 9.28 -33.63
CA THR A 777 -19.95 9.24 -34.95
C THR A 777 -18.44 9.46 -34.83
N PRO A 778 -17.63 8.39 -34.69
CA PRO A 778 -16.20 8.52 -34.44
C PRO A 778 -15.39 8.83 -35.71
N ASP A 779 -15.15 10.12 -35.97
CA ASP A 779 -14.13 10.60 -36.94
C ASP A 779 -12.70 10.17 -36.59
N HIS A 780 -12.51 9.55 -35.41
CA HIS A 780 -11.25 9.04 -34.88
C HIS A 780 -11.02 7.54 -35.16
N GLY A 781 -11.65 7.00 -36.21
CA GLY A 781 -11.39 5.66 -36.75
C GLY A 781 -10.00 5.49 -37.40
N PRO A 782 -9.65 4.28 -37.89
CA PRO A 782 -8.32 4.00 -38.43
C PRO A 782 -8.01 4.86 -39.67
N ILE A 783 -6.80 5.43 -39.70
CA ILE A 783 -6.34 6.44 -40.68
C ILE A 783 -6.44 5.92 -42.12
N GLN A 784 -7.54 6.20 -42.80
CA GLN A 784 -7.65 6.00 -44.25
C GLN A 784 -7.00 7.18 -44.98
N VAL A 785 -5.87 6.90 -45.64
CA VAL A 785 -5.15 7.87 -46.47
C VAL A 785 -5.92 8.11 -47.78
N VAL A 786 -6.91 9.01 -47.74
CA VAL A 786 -7.66 9.47 -48.93
C VAL A 786 -7.15 10.85 -49.36
N LYS A 787 -6.79 10.97 -50.63
CA LYS A 787 -6.27 12.21 -51.22
C LYS A 787 -7.41 13.04 -51.84
N GLY A 788 -7.52 14.30 -51.44
CA GLY A 788 -7.80 15.39 -52.41
C GLY A 788 -8.97 16.34 -52.14
N VAL A 789 -8.64 17.65 -52.28
CA VAL A 789 -9.51 18.77 -52.70
C VAL A 789 -10.64 19.19 -51.69
N PRO A 790 -11.28 20.38 -51.80
CA PRO A 790 -10.87 21.48 -50.92
C PRO A 790 -12.00 22.18 -50.12
N SER A 791 -11.56 23.12 -49.28
CA SER A 791 -12.27 24.14 -48.50
C SER A 791 -13.60 24.70 -49.05
N VAL A 792 -14.55 24.94 -48.12
CA VAL A 792 -15.59 25.98 -48.24
C VAL A 792 -15.71 26.73 -46.90
N ASP A 793 -15.80 28.06 -46.94
CA ASP A 793 -16.05 28.95 -45.78
C ASP A 793 -17.46 28.78 -45.18
N CYS A 794 -17.60 29.06 -43.87
CA CYS A 794 -18.70 29.92 -43.41
C CYS A 794 -18.35 30.68 -42.12
N ARG A 795 -18.67 31.98 -42.11
CA ARG A 795 -18.52 32.91 -40.98
C ARG A 795 -19.86 33.04 -40.23
N MET A 796 -19.85 33.36 -38.94
CA MET A 796 -20.88 34.26 -38.33
C MET A 796 -20.41 34.93 -37.01
N ASN A 797 -20.01 36.20 -37.15
CA ASN A 797 -20.01 37.32 -36.21
C ASN A 797 -20.27 37.14 -34.69
N MET A 798 -19.20 37.34 -33.92
CA MET A 798 -19.04 38.38 -32.87
C MET A 798 -20.26 39.01 -32.15
N SER A 799 -20.16 39.05 -30.82
CA SER A 799 -20.44 40.29 -30.04
C SER A 799 -19.26 40.64 -29.11
N LYS A 800 -19.33 41.79 -28.38
CA LYS A 800 -18.15 42.70 -28.32
C LYS A 800 -18.19 43.80 -27.23
N LYS A 801 -17.47 43.64 -26.09
CA LYS A 801 -16.95 44.68 -25.11
C LYS A 801 -16.51 44.01 -23.79
N ALA A 802 -15.57 44.50 -22.96
CA ALA A 802 -14.72 45.72 -22.94
C ALA A 802 -13.25 45.31 -22.58
N ARG A 803 -12.16 45.89 -23.10
CA ARG A 803 -11.53 47.23 -22.84
C ARG A 803 -11.13 47.48 -21.37
N ILE A 804 -9.93 47.99 -21.03
CA ILE A 804 -8.61 48.10 -21.71
C ILE A 804 -7.53 48.56 -20.67
N ALA A 805 -6.24 48.53 -21.05
CA ALA A 805 -5.06 49.12 -20.38
C ALA A 805 -4.41 48.34 -19.21
N ASP A 806 -3.10 48.40 -18.93
CA ASP A 806 -1.84 48.54 -19.72
C ASP A 806 -0.74 49.06 -18.76
N SER A 807 0.32 48.28 -18.50
CA SER A 807 1.66 48.81 -18.17
C SER A 807 2.74 47.71 -18.24
N ASN A 808 3.86 47.99 -18.92
CA ASN A 808 4.97 47.05 -19.10
C ASN A 808 5.82 46.83 -17.84
N CYS A 809 6.39 45.63 -17.68
CA CYS A 809 7.84 45.48 -17.46
C CYS A 809 8.33 44.06 -17.80
N ASN A 810 9.65 43.87 -17.95
CA ASN A 810 10.25 42.69 -18.59
C ASN A 810 10.97 41.70 -17.64
N GLY A 811 10.74 40.40 -17.85
CA GLY A 811 11.64 39.30 -17.45
C GLY A 811 11.45 38.76 -16.02
N LYS A 812 11.79 37.50 -15.71
CA LYS A 812 12.28 36.35 -16.51
C LYS A 812 11.73 35.03 -15.90
N PRO A 813 11.62 33.93 -16.65
CA PRO A 813 10.98 32.69 -16.17
C PRO A 813 11.91 31.79 -15.35
N PHE A 814 11.34 31.02 -14.42
CA PHE A 814 11.96 29.84 -13.79
C PHE A 814 10.99 28.64 -13.81
N PRO A 815 11.37 27.47 -14.36
CA PRO A 815 10.49 26.31 -14.48
C PRO A 815 10.70 25.26 -13.38
N ARG A 816 9.62 24.54 -13.01
CA ARG A 816 9.71 23.23 -12.31
C ARG A 816 9.75 22.12 -13.37
N CYS A 817 10.66 21.16 -13.26
CA CYS A 817 10.93 20.15 -14.31
C CYS A 817 11.00 18.72 -13.76
N ILE A 818 10.44 17.76 -14.50
CA ILE A 818 10.70 16.33 -14.30
C ILE A 818 11.79 15.93 -15.30
N VAL A 819 12.98 15.57 -14.80
CA VAL A 819 14.11 15.14 -15.63
C VAL A 819 14.09 13.61 -15.73
N LEU A 820 13.64 13.11 -16.89
CA LEU A 820 13.74 11.71 -17.24
C LEU A 820 14.99 11.48 -18.08
N ASP A 821 15.99 10.83 -17.47
CA ASP A 821 17.21 10.42 -18.15
C ASP A 821 16.93 9.25 -19.12
N ILE A 822 17.76 9.13 -20.17
CA ILE A 822 17.56 8.20 -21.31
C ILE A 822 18.90 7.52 -21.64
N GLU A 823 19.48 6.83 -20.66
CA GLU A 823 20.71 6.07 -20.90
C GLU A 823 20.42 4.76 -21.65
N GLY A 824 21.01 4.58 -22.84
CA GLY A 824 21.18 3.27 -23.48
C GLY A 824 19.89 2.50 -23.83
N THR A 825 18.73 3.16 -23.96
CA THR A 825 17.47 2.47 -24.26
C THR A 825 17.38 2.06 -25.74
N THR A 826 16.78 0.91 -26.03
CA THR A 826 16.42 0.46 -27.39
C THR A 826 15.12 1.08 -27.91
N THR A 827 14.49 1.97 -27.13
CA THR A 827 13.19 2.59 -27.44
C THR A 827 13.40 3.89 -28.21
N PRO A 828 12.69 4.14 -29.33
CA PRO A 828 12.80 5.41 -30.06
C PRO A 828 12.48 6.62 -29.19
N ILE A 829 13.24 7.71 -29.36
CA ILE A 829 13.05 8.96 -28.61
C ILE A 829 11.62 9.49 -28.78
N SER A 830 11.02 9.35 -29.96
CA SER A 830 9.62 9.69 -30.23
C SER A 830 8.62 8.99 -29.31
N PHE A 831 8.84 7.72 -28.94
CA PHE A 831 7.96 7.06 -27.96
C PHE A 831 8.07 7.71 -26.57
N VAL A 832 9.26 8.17 -26.19
CA VAL A 832 9.48 8.84 -24.90
C VAL A 832 8.90 10.25 -24.90
N THR A 833 9.10 11.03 -25.97
CA THR A 833 8.60 12.42 -26.08
C THR A 833 7.12 12.51 -26.40
N ASP A 834 6.59 11.64 -27.25
CA ASP A 834 5.25 11.81 -27.84
C ASP A 834 4.17 11.02 -27.07
N ILE A 835 4.58 10.04 -26.25
CA ILE A 835 3.69 9.20 -25.44
C ILE A 835 4.04 9.32 -23.95
N LEU A 836 5.29 9.07 -23.56
CA LEU A 836 5.64 8.88 -22.14
C LEU A 836 5.67 10.21 -21.35
N PHE A 837 6.22 11.28 -21.92
CA PHE A 837 6.21 12.61 -21.30
C PHE A 837 4.78 13.18 -21.16
N PRO A 838 3.92 13.18 -22.20
CA PRO A 838 2.50 13.53 -22.08
C PRO A 838 1.75 12.66 -21.08
N TYR A 839 2.05 11.36 -20.99
CA TYR A 839 1.44 10.49 -19.98
C TYR A 839 1.78 10.97 -18.55
N ALA A 840 3.05 11.24 -18.26
CA ALA A 840 3.46 11.74 -16.94
C ALA A 840 2.79 13.08 -16.60
N GLN A 841 2.88 14.06 -17.51
CA GLN A 841 2.35 15.40 -17.31
C GLN A 841 0.81 15.41 -17.14
N ASN A 842 0.08 14.66 -17.98
CA ASN A 842 -1.39 14.60 -17.90
C ASN A 842 -1.90 13.84 -16.67
N ASN A 843 -1.14 12.87 -16.14
CA ASN A 843 -1.55 12.16 -14.92
C ASN A 843 -1.27 12.98 -13.65
N VAL A 844 -0.12 13.67 -13.55
CA VAL A 844 0.15 14.59 -12.42
C VAL A 844 -0.85 15.77 -12.44
N GLY A 845 -1.13 16.34 -13.62
CA GLY A 845 -2.15 17.37 -13.79
C GLY A 845 -3.53 16.91 -13.35
N ARG A 846 -4.00 15.74 -13.81
CA ARG A 846 -5.29 15.17 -13.40
C ARG A 846 -5.35 14.81 -11.92
N HIS A 847 -4.26 14.31 -11.33
CA HIS A 847 -4.21 14.03 -9.89
C HIS A 847 -4.40 15.32 -9.08
N LEU A 848 -3.57 16.35 -9.33
CA LEU A 848 -3.68 17.64 -8.66
C LEU A 848 -5.05 18.31 -8.89
N SER A 849 -5.64 18.22 -10.08
CA SER A 849 -6.99 18.76 -10.34
C SER A 849 -8.10 18.00 -9.61
N ALA A 850 -7.94 16.68 -9.39
CA ALA A 850 -8.93 15.86 -8.69
C ALA A 850 -8.81 15.95 -7.17
N THR A 851 -7.59 16.02 -6.63
CA THR A 851 -7.34 16.09 -5.19
C THR A 851 -7.29 17.52 -4.63
N TYR A 852 -7.28 18.56 -5.48
CA TYR A 852 -7.09 19.98 -5.09
C TYR A 852 -7.90 20.41 -3.86
N ALA A 853 -9.17 20.01 -3.78
CA ALA A 853 -10.09 20.40 -2.70
C ALA A 853 -10.04 19.48 -1.46
N SER A 854 -9.23 18.42 -1.45
CA SER A 854 -9.04 17.54 -0.30
C SER A 854 -8.24 18.24 0.81
N ALA A 855 -8.48 17.85 2.07
CA ALA A 855 -7.80 18.47 3.21
C ALA A 855 -6.28 18.28 3.16
N GLU A 856 -5.79 17.08 2.85
CA GLU A 856 -4.36 16.79 2.74
C GLU A 856 -3.70 17.62 1.62
N THR A 857 -4.27 17.64 0.41
CA THR A 857 -3.72 18.46 -0.68
C THR A 857 -3.84 19.96 -0.40
N GLN A 858 -4.89 20.43 0.28
CA GLN A 858 -4.99 21.83 0.73
C GLN A 858 -3.95 22.17 1.81
N ASP A 859 -3.63 21.26 2.72
CA ASP A 859 -2.63 21.49 3.77
C ASP A 859 -1.19 21.39 3.22
N ASP A 860 -0.90 20.50 2.28
CA ASP A 860 0.36 20.53 1.50
C ASP A 860 0.46 21.84 0.68
N ILE A 861 -0.64 22.29 0.06
CA ILE A 861 -0.69 23.60 -0.64
C ILE A 861 -0.51 24.77 0.33
N LYS A 862 -1.03 24.71 1.57
CA LYS A 862 -0.74 25.70 2.61
C LYS A 862 0.72 25.65 3.05
N LEU A 863 1.33 24.46 3.15
CA LEU A 863 2.75 24.32 3.48
C LEU A 863 3.61 25.02 2.42
N LEU A 864 3.35 24.74 1.14
CA LEU A 864 3.97 25.41 0.00
C LEU A 864 3.73 26.92 0.00
N ARG A 865 2.50 27.39 0.29
CA ARG A 865 2.18 28.82 0.42
C ARG A 865 2.84 29.47 1.64
N SER A 866 3.12 28.73 2.71
CA SER A 866 3.76 29.27 3.93
C SER A 866 5.26 29.51 3.77
N GLN A 867 5.90 28.78 2.84
CA GLN A 867 7.27 29.05 2.39
C GLN A 867 7.38 30.31 1.50
N ASP A 868 6.25 30.80 0.97
CA ASP A 868 6.14 31.87 -0.03
C ASP A 868 5.75 33.24 0.57
N LEU A 869 5.94 33.41 1.88
CA LEU A 869 5.39 34.52 2.68
C LEU A 869 6.05 35.91 2.46
N VAL A 870 6.69 36.14 1.31
CA VAL A 870 7.27 37.44 0.91
C VAL A 870 6.95 37.79 -0.56
N THR A 871 5.68 37.68 -0.97
CA THR A 871 4.88 38.81 -1.53
C THR A 871 3.51 38.31 -1.97
N GLY A 872 2.41 38.88 -1.47
CA GLY A 872 1.06 38.46 -1.88
C GLY A 872 0.51 39.22 -3.09
N LEU A 873 -0.05 38.50 -4.07
CA LEU A 873 -1.04 38.97 -5.04
C LEU A 873 -1.86 37.80 -5.64
N ASP A 874 -2.76 38.09 -6.58
CA ASP A 874 -4.09 37.44 -6.70
C ASP A 874 -4.28 36.42 -7.86
N GLU A 875 -5.32 35.58 -7.77
CA GLU A 875 -5.49 34.26 -8.44
C GLU A 875 -5.69 34.25 -9.98
N LYS A 876 -5.49 35.35 -10.71
CA LYS A 876 -6.09 35.52 -12.07
C LYS A 876 -5.21 35.36 -13.32
N GLU A 877 -3.90 35.16 -13.22
CA GLU A 877 -3.03 34.99 -14.40
C GLU A 877 -2.57 33.53 -14.68
N PHE A 878 -3.08 32.54 -13.93
CA PHE A 878 -2.60 31.15 -14.05
C PHE A 878 -3.05 30.40 -15.34
N LEU A 879 -3.87 31.03 -16.19
CA LEU A 879 -4.44 30.42 -17.40
C LEU A 879 -4.33 31.39 -18.59
N LEU A 880 -3.95 30.84 -19.76
CA LEU A 880 -3.85 31.46 -21.09
C LEU A 880 -2.53 32.19 -21.47
N ARG A 881 -1.48 31.42 -21.80
CA ARG A 881 -0.88 31.51 -23.16
C ARG A 881 0.03 30.32 -23.55
N PRO A 882 -0.13 29.76 -24.77
CA PRO A 882 0.76 28.73 -25.31
C PRO A 882 1.74 29.25 -26.39
N MET A 883 2.49 28.30 -26.97
CA MET A 883 2.89 28.23 -28.39
C MET A 883 4.31 28.72 -28.79
N VAL A 884 5.13 27.79 -29.31
CA VAL A 884 5.55 27.67 -30.73
C VAL A 884 6.71 26.66 -30.81
N THR A 885 6.58 25.64 -31.67
CA THR A 885 7.70 24.81 -32.12
C THR A 885 8.39 25.48 -33.30
N GLN A 886 9.69 25.81 -33.18
CA GLN A 886 10.51 26.12 -34.36
C GLN A 886 10.79 24.82 -35.13
N LYS A 887 10.02 24.58 -36.20
CA LYS A 887 10.47 23.70 -37.28
C LYS A 887 11.63 24.39 -38.00
N ALA A 888 12.67 23.62 -38.31
CA ALA A 888 13.71 24.08 -39.22
C ALA A 888 13.11 24.30 -40.63
N ASP A 889 13.24 25.51 -41.15
CA ASP A 889 12.83 25.84 -42.51
C ASP A 889 13.93 25.43 -43.50
N SER A 890 13.57 24.80 -44.62
CA SER A 890 14.51 24.00 -45.42
C SER A 890 14.33 24.17 -46.94
N SER A 891 14.51 25.40 -47.43
CA SER A 891 14.67 25.66 -48.87
C SER A 891 15.50 26.91 -49.20
N LEU A 892 15.88 27.03 -50.49
CA LEU A 892 16.39 28.23 -51.16
C LEU A 892 17.86 28.68 -50.90
N THR A 893 18.77 27.87 -51.44
CA THR A 893 19.85 28.28 -52.37
C THR A 893 20.19 29.79 -52.54
N LYS A 894 21.36 30.19 -52.02
CA LYS A 894 22.58 30.64 -52.76
C LYS A 894 22.45 31.62 -53.97
N PRO A 895 23.47 32.48 -54.18
CA PRO A 895 23.90 33.67 -53.42
C PRO A 895 23.36 34.91 -54.19
N PRO A 896 24.06 36.01 -54.62
CA PRO A 896 25.43 36.55 -54.38
C PRO A 896 25.45 37.43 -53.10
N LEU A 897 26.40 38.35 -52.80
CA LEU A 897 27.65 38.80 -53.45
C LEU A 897 28.71 39.03 -52.35
#